data_AF-A0A821V9R9-F1
#
_entry.id   AF-A0A821V9R9-F1
#
_cell.length_a   1.000
_cell.length_b   1.000
_cell.length_c   1.000
_cell.angle_alpha   90.00
_cell.angle_beta   90.00
_cell.angle_gamma   90.00
#
_symmetry.space_group_name_H-M   'P 1'
#
loop_
_entity.id
_entity.type
_entity.pdbx_description
1 polymer ?
#
loop_
_entity_poly.entity_id
_entity_poly.type
_entity_poly.pdbx_seq_one_letter_code
_entity_poly.pdbx_strand_id
1 'polypeptide(L)'
;MNRTNNKEDITLIWFDSNIDSNNRIEQTNKQLHQINDYIVFHTELKSCINSVKSINNEKIVFISSIYDAPQILQHIINLPQLDSVFVLNLGKLDHEHLVLEQSKLIGIYDEFDLLCLSIQDRIDFLDQNLQTFSFYDQGEYLTKDLSKQTADLIWFQLYHDILFELTYDEDAKQEMIDVCRSYYQNNIKELEMIEKFKNEYRSEYVLQWYREKIFLYKMIKKALRTKDFNQLYIFRYFMKDLTESFVRENQKMVQSGEEILFMYRGMKLTSDQIEKFKENTGKLVSINGFFITNSLRSIALNQAMRSSEKTDLIPVLIEIQCDPQHLSNSVIITNSDHFNEYLCEQQQEILFDSNVTFRLVCAGIEEDIWLIKMTVSNEGQIIKEKYIKDSHRQMEDVSTRILFGRLMCDIGQWDQSQHFFQLLLNNSNSNNEDLATIEFSLGEVLQWKGEWSEARKYYNHAYDRIMNVKPTKIKDSAKILFNIGEILYLEGKYEEAYDYYEQVLAIRKQNYSFSKNVRLCPSNHQRNSLLNHIRMSSFGSASLNSRGFAQSCCRWYCTTKFRRISRWYCTVKFRQIFFQFPSKYATNKVGLIGKQLSKRRLVDKSRNVHEIDSLQTNQINRGSDVLIAATLRSFGNILFQQVKYDEALIFHQQALTILEEYYQYPHIDIAVSFGYIGSVLMCQEKYDKALDFCQRAISIYTGYYPNGHIYTASTLDYIGYILYLEKMYDEALKIYEQELAMLQKYYPCGHVNIAYALCGIGSVHCGQRKYDEAITFYKQTLDIAQKYYFPGHSNIICTLNHIGYVQRKQQKHNEALDFHRRALALQEKYYPMYYANIAHTLNDIGDVLIDQEKYDETLKFYNRALEMQEKYYPNSHVDIATTLNKIGRTFRRQKKFDKAIEYHQKALEIQEKHYLSDSVIIIDTINPSGHVLYEEKQYDAVNDYFRRALSTQENFYPDGHIETSRTLDSIGRTLYKQKKYDEAIQVHQKALTIQEKQFRLAHVDVADSLNNIGNILCSQEKYDQAIDFYQRSLAIREKFDPFGYAGIAAVLRNIGLALHEQEKYDKALNFYQRALAVQENFDAINHVGIVDILINIANTLRDQGRYNEAIEFQQRALTIREDKHSTCHELIANSLNHIGHIRLDQREYSLALECYQRALTILKNCYPSGDVNIAQSLRYIGDALYVQGKYEEAFDFCQQALTIYEQHYPSGHENLATCLNNIGNIYSD
;
A
#
# COMPACT_ATOMS: atom_id res chain seq x y z
N MET A 1 29.98 9.51 20.73
CA MET A 1 30.29 8.07 20.78
C MET A 1 29.11 7.36 21.42
N ASN A 2 28.26 6.71 20.62
CA ASN A 2 27.08 5.99 21.10
C ASN A 2 27.51 4.69 21.78
N ARG A 3 27.22 4.55 23.08
CA ARG A 3 27.42 3.35 23.91
C ARG A 3 26.44 2.21 23.57
N THR A 4 26.18 1.91 22.30
CA THR A 4 25.07 1.01 21.90
C THR A 4 25.41 -0.08 20.88
N ASN A 5 26.65 -0.58 20.82
CA ASN A 5 26.97 -1.73 19.98
C ASN A 5 27.54 -2.90 20.82
N ASN A 6 26.75 -3.98 20.86
CA ASN A 6 27.09 -5.40 21.01
C ASN A 6 28.36 -5.74 21.80
N LYS A 7 28.23 -6.11 23.08
CA LYS A 7 29.39 -6.50 23.88
C LYS A 7 29.56 -8.01 24.07
N GLU A 8 28.54 -8.87 24.10
CA GLU A 8 28.78 -10.34 24.21
C GLU A 8 27.69 -11.18 23.54
N ASP A 9 27.91 -12.50 23.41
CA ASP A 9 26.90 -13.47 22.94
C ASP A 9 26.01 -13.95 24.10
N ILE A 10 26.56 -13.87 25.31
CA ILE A 10 25.96 -14.24 26.58
C ILE A 10 26.14 -13.04 27.52
N THR A 11 25.07 -12.56 28.13
CA THR A 11 25.11 -11.46 29.09
C THR A 11 24.75 -11.98 30.47
N LEU A 12 25.63 -11.75 31.45
CA LEU A 12 25.39 -12.14 32.83
C LEU A 12 24.73 -10.97 33.58
N ILE A 13 23.55 -11.19 34.12
CA ILE A 13 22.81 -10.16 34.86
C ILE A 13 22.63 -10.61 36.29
N TRP A 14 23.07 -9.78 37.24
CA TRP A 14 22.85 -9.97 38.67
C TRP A 14 21.81 -8.97 39.18
N PHE A 15 20.74 -9.47 39.80
CA PHE A 15 19.79 -8.66 40.55
C PHE A 15 19.79 -9.00 42.04
N ASP A 16 20.08 -8.00 42.86
CA ASP A 16 20.01 -8.10 44.33
C ASP A 16 19.67 -6.72 44.91
N SER A 17 18.57 -6.65 45.65
CA SER A 17 18.07 -5.41 46.26
C SER A 17 18.90 -4.94 47.46
N ASN A 18 19.74 -5.80 48.04
CA ASN A 18 20.55 -5.57 49.24
C ASN A 18 22.07 -5.59 48.98
N ILE A 19 22.48 -5.45 47.72
CA ILE A 19 23.86 -5.65 47.25
C ILE A 19 24.90 -4.76 47.96
N ASP A 20 24.49 -3.61 48.53
CA ASP A 20 25.35 -2.57 49.11
C ASP A 20 25.85 -2.83 50.56
N SER A 21 25.53 -3.97 51.16
CA SER A 21 25.99 -4.29 52.52
C SER A 21 27.35 -5.03 52.53
N ASN A 22 28.43 -4.27 52.78
CA ASN A 22 29.82 -4.69 53.10
C ASN A 22 30.66 -5.28 51.95
N ASN A 23 31.62 -4.53 51.36
CA ASN A 23 32.87 -4.96 50.66
C ASN A 23 32.89 -6.23 49.76
N ARG A 24 31.74 -6.89 49.55
CA ARG A 24 31.54 -8.15 48.84
C ARG A 24 31.41 -7.87 47.36
N ILE A 25 30.78 -6.76 46.96
CA ILE A 25 30.64 -6.37 45.55
C ILE A 25 31.98 -6.38 44.84
N GLU A 26 33.05 -5.81 45.41
CA GLU A 26 34.33 -5.73 44.69
C GLU A 26 35.00 -7.10 44.50
N GLN A 27 34.89 -8.00 45.50
CA GLN A 27 35.40 -9.37 45.41
C GLN A 27 34.53 -10.26 44.50
N THR A 28 33.22 -10.21 44.67
CA THR A 28 32.22 -10.90 43.84
C THR A 28 32.29 -10.45 42.39
N ASN A 29 32.42 -9.15 42.14
CA ASN A 29 32.59 -8.59 40.81
C ASN A 29 33.93 -9.02 40.19
N LYS A 30 35.02 -9.03 40.98
CA LYS A 30 36.31 -9.57 40.52
C LYS A 30 36.26 -11.06 40.18
N GLN A 31 35.51 -11.87 40.93
CA GLN A 31 35.38 -13.32 40.70
C GLN A 31 34.47 -13.63 39.51
N LEU A 32 33.33 -12.96 39.37
CA LEU A 32 32.45 -13.17 38.21
C LEU A 32 33.07 -12.62 36.92
N HIS A 33 33.86 -11.55 36.97
CA HIS A 33 34.61 -11.08 35.80
C HIS A 33 35.74 -12.06 35.39
N GLN A 34 36.02 -13.10 36.20
CA GLN A 34 36.84 -14.23 35.74
C GLN A 34 36.06 -15.23 34.90
N ILE A 35 34.72 -15.18 34.95
CA ILE A 35 33.80 -16.11 34.32
C ILE A 35 33.17 -15.50 33.06
N ASN A 36 32.71 -14.24 33.13
CA ASN A 36 32.18 -13.53 31.96
C ASN A 36 32.59 -12.05 31.96
N ASP A 37 32.89 -11.50 30.78
CA ASP A 37 33.47 -10.16 30.68
C ASP A 37 32.38 -9.08 30.77
N TYR A 38 31.14 -9.39 30.39
CA TYR A 38 30.00 -8.50 30.51
C TYR A 38 29.02 -8.93 31.61
N ILE A 39 29.08 -8.17 32.71
CA ILE A 39 28.22 -8.35 33.88
C ILE A 39 27.45 -7.06 34.13
N VAL A 40 26.13 -7.18 34.25
CA VAL A 40 25.25 -6.06 34.58
C VAL A 40 24.65 -6.27 35.96
N PHE A 41 24.98 -5.38 36.88
CA PHE A 41 24.39 -5.36 38.22
C PHE A 41 23.20 -4.42 38.27
N HIS A 42 22.10 -4.88 38.84
CA HIS A 42 20.92 -4.07 39.13
C HIS A 42 20.53 -4.18 40.60
N THR A 43 20.28 -3.02 41.21
CA THR A 43 19.71 -2.89 42.57
C THR A 43 18.21 -2.57 42.54
N GLU A 44 17.70 -2.03 41.42
CA GLU A 44 16.30 -1.66 41.26
C GLU A 44 15.56 -2.60 40.28
N LEU A 45 14.43 -3.15 40.74
CA LEU A 45 13.61 -4.13 40.00
C LEU A 45 13.18 -3.63 38.61
N LYS A 46 12.68 -2.39 38.50
CA LYS A 46 12.25 -1.80 37.22
C LYS A 46 13.40 -1.64 36.23
N SER A 47 14.57 -1.22 36.72
CA SER A 47 15.78 -1.05 35.91
C SER A 47 16.25 -2.40 35.36
N CYS A 48 16.21 -3.46 36.19
CA CYS A 48 16.56 -4.81 35.78
C CYS A 48 15.61 -5.35 34.69
N ILE A 49 14.29 -5.24 34.89
CA ILE A 49 13.29 -5.72 33.92
C ILE A 49 13.44 -5.01 32.57
N ASN A 50 13.65 -3.69 32.58
CA ASN A 50 13.84 -2.92 31.35
C ASN A 50 15.13 -3.33 30.62
N SER A 51 16.19 -3.62 31.37
CA SER A 51 17.48 -4.04 30.79
C SER A 51 17.37 -5.42 30.15
N VAL A 52 16.75 -6.39 30.84
CA VAL A 52 16.46 -7.73 30.29
C VAL A 52 15.58 -7.66 29.04
N LYS A 53 14.56 -6.78 29.01
CA LYS A 53 13.68 -6.58 27.84
C LYS A 53 14.35 -5.85 26.68
N SER A 54 15.39 -5.06 26.94
CA SER A 54 16.10 -4.30 25.90
C SER A 54 17.09 -5.15 25.10
N ILE A 55 17.53 -6.28 25.67
CA ILE A 55 18.46 -7.23 25.06
C ILE A 55 17.66 -8.18 24.15
N ASN A 56 17.91 -8.08 22.84
CA ASN A 56 17.15 -8.83 21.82
C ASN A 56 17.94 -9.96 21.12
N ASN A 57 19.28 -9.90 21.13
CA ASN A 57 20.14 -10.78 20.31
C ASN A 57 21.16 -11.61 21.12
N GLU A 58 21.07 -11.59 22.45
CA GLU A 58 22.03 -12.24 23.35
C GLU A 58 21.28 -13.20 24.29
N LYS A 59 21.96 -14.24 24.77
CA LYS A 59 21.41 -15.13 25.79
C LYS A 59 21.71 -14.56 27.18
N ILE A 60 20.71 -14.52 28.04
CA ILE A 60 20.85 -13.96 29.40
C ILE A 60 21.03 -15.11 30.39
N VAL A 61 22.14 -15.05 31.12
CA VAL A 61 22.39 -15.84 32.33
C VAL A 61 22.06 -14.94 33.52
N PHE A 62 21.05 -15.32 34.29
CA PHE A 62 20.48 -14.47 35.34
C PHE A 62 20.82 -15.00 36.72
N ILE A 63 21.25 -14.12 37.61
CA ILE A 63 21.59 -14.41 39.01
C ILE A 63 20.70 -13.58 39.91
N SER A 64 20.10 -14.20 40.93
CA SER A 64 19.31 -13.50 41.93
C SER A 64 19.55 -14.03 43.34
N SER A 65 19.32 -13.18 44.34
CA SER A 65 19.21 -13.63 45.72
C SER A 65 17.92 -14.43 45.92
N ILE A 66 17.91 -15.34 46.89
CA ILE A 66 16.69 -16.10 47.24
C ILE A 66 15.52 -15.19 47.67
N TYR A 67 15.80 -14.00 48.20
CA TYR A 67 14.79 -13.02 48.63
C TYR A 67 14.11 -12.32 47.45
N ASP A 68 14.87 -12.05 46.39
CA ASP A 68 14.43 -11.26 45.24
C ASP A 68 13.88 -12.13 44.08
N ALA A 69 14.31 -13.40 44.02
CA ALA A 69 13.97 -14.32 42.93
C ALA A 69 12.45 -14.43 42.65
N PRO A 70 11.55 -14.61 43.65
CA PRO A 70 10.11 -14.75 43.37
C PRO A 70 9.50 -13.52 42.67
N GLN A 71 9.95 -12.32 43.04
CA GLN A 71 9.39 -11.06 42.51
C GLN A 71 9.86 -10.76 41.08
N ILE A 72 11.09 -11.14 40.73
CA ILE A 72 11.64 -10.86 39.41
C ILE A 72 11.29 -11.94 38.39
N LEU A 73 11.29 -13.22 38.79
CA LEU A 73 11.09 -14.33 37.86
C LEU A 73 9.69 -14.31 37.23
N GLN A 74 8.65 -13.87 37.93
CA GLN A 74 7.30 -13.67 37.35
C GLN A 74 7.29 -12.73 36.13
N HIS A 75 8.28 -11.83 36.00
CA HIS A 75 8.34 -10.86 34.91
C HIS A 75 9.28 -11.23 33.77
N ILE A 76 10.30 -12.08 34.02
CA ILE A 76 11.36 -12.37 33.06
C ILE A 76 11.42 -13.82 32.60
N ILE A 77 10.83 -14.78 33.33
CA ILE A 77 11.03 -16.22 33.07
C ILE A 77 10.60 -16.64 31.66
N ASN A 78 9.50 -16.07 31.16
CA ASN A 78 8.94 -16.40 29.84
C ASN A 78 9.63 -15.68 28.66
N LEU A 79 10.65 -14.86 28.93
CA LEU A 79 11.36 -14.14 27.86
C LEU A 79 12.28 -15.08 27.07
N PRO A 80 12.23 -15.09 25.72
CA PRO A 80 13.02 -16.01 24.90
C PRO A 80 14.55 -15.78 24.97
N GLN A 81 14.96 -14.57 25.32
CA GLN A 81 16.36 -14.21 25.55
C GLN A 81 16.93 -14.74 26.89
N LEU A 82 16.08 -15.03 27.88
CA LEU A 82 16.50 -15.59 29.16
C LEU A 82 16.76 -17.09 29.00
N ASP A 83 18.01 -17.53 29.21
CA ASP A 83 18.41 -18.93 29.04
C ASP A 83 18.43 -19.73 30.34
N SER A 84 19.02 -19.17 31.38
CA SER A 84 19.30 -19.84 32.66
C SER A 84 19.20 -18.87 33.83
N VAL A 85 18.66 -19.36 34.95
CA VAL A 85 18.51 -18.65 36.21
C VAL A 85 19.26 -19.41 37.30
N PHE A 86 20.07 -18.68 38.07
CA PHE A 86 20.80 -19.17 39.23
C PHE A 86 20.36 -18.38 40.47
N VAL A 87 20.14 -19.07 41.58
CA VAL A 87 19.71 -18.44 42.84
C VAL A 87 20.74 -18.67 43.93
N LEU A 88 21.17 -17.61 44.59
CA LEU A 88 22.12 -17.67 45.71
C LEU A 88 21.38 -17.60 47.06
N ASN A 89 21.63 -18.57 47.94
CA ASN A 89 21.02 -18.70 49.26
C ASN A 89 22.06 -18.62 50.38
N LEU A 90 22.38 -17.40 50.82
CA LEU A 90 23.34 -17.20 51.92
C LEU A 90 22.69 -17.34 53.33
N GLY A 91 21.39 -17.60 53.42
CA GLY A 91 20.59 -17.40 54.63
C GLY A 91 20.06 -18.64 55.35
N LYS A 92 20.31 -19.87 54.86
CA LYS A 92 19.69 -21.13 55.38
C LYS A 92 18.16 -20.99 55.59
N LEU A 93 17.47 -20.48 54.58
CA LEU A 93 16.00 -20.54 54.53
C LEU A 93 15.58 -21.89 53.93
N ASP A 94 14.59 -22.55 54.53
CA ASP A 94 14.03 -23.80 54.02
C ASP A 94 13.36 -23.58 52.65
N HIS A 95 13.69 -24.46 51.69
CA HIS A 95 13.37 -24.34 50.27
C HIS A 95 11.89 -24.61 49.91
N GLU A 96 11.01 -24.85 50.87
CA GLU A 96 9.63 -25.31 50.62
C GLU A 96 8.76 -24.31 49.84
N HIS A 97 9.14 -23.04 49.76
CA HIS A 97 8.38 -22.01 49.03
C HIS A 97 8.92 -21.63 47.65
N LEU A 98 10.05 -22.20 47.22
CA LEU A 98 10.62 -22.02 45.88
C LEU A 98 10.42 -23.27 45.02
N VAL A 99 9.27 -23.95 45.17
CA VAL A 99 8.84 -25.00 44.24
C VAL A 99 8.26 -24.32 43.00
N LEU A 100 9.16 -23.90 42.12
CA LEU A 100 8.85 -23.58 40.75
C LEU A 100 9.58 -24.63 39.91
N GLU A 101 8.86 -25.68 39.50
CA GLU A 101 9.25 -26.53 38.37
C GLU A 101 9.30 -25.63 37.12
N GLN A 102 10.37 -24.84 36.99
CA GLN A 102 10.58 -23.89 35.91
C GLN A 102 11.78 -24.35 35.09
N SER A 103 11.55 -24.62 33.80
CA SER A 103 12.52 -25.18 32.84
C SER A 103 13.81 -24.36 32.63
N LYS A 104 13.92 -23.16 33.22
CA LYS A 104 15.08 -22.27 33.12
C LYS A 104 15.83 -22.07 34.45
N LEU A 105 15.32 -22.57 35.57
CA LEU A 105 16.04 -22.54 36.85
C LEU A 105 17.07 -23.68 36.87
N ILE A 106 18.36 -23.34 36.94
CA ILE A 106 19.47 -24.31 36.92
C ILE A 106 19.83 -24.79 38.33
N GLY A 107 19.59 -23.98 39.36
CA GLY A 107 19.82 -24.43 40.73
C GLY A 107 19.82 -23.32 41.77
N ILE A 108 19.74 -23.75 43.02
CA ILE A 108 19.88 -22.92 44.21
C ILE A 108 21.21 -23.31 44.88
N TYR A 109 22.07 -22.33 45.15
CA TYR A 109 23.42 -22.55 45.62
C TYR A 109 23.62 -21.88 46.99
N ASP A 110 24.12 -22.64 47.96
CA ASP A 110 24.43 -22.13 49.30
C ASP A 110 25.86 -21.56 49.40
N GLU A 111 26.73 -21.94 48.45
CA GLU A 111 28.12 -21.49 48.35
C GLU A 111 28.38 -20.73 47.06
N PHE A 112 29.07 -19.60 47.17
CA PHE A 112 29.36 -18.74 46.02
C PHE A 112 30.34 -19.36 45.02
N ASP A 113 31.30 -20.16 45.49
CA ASP A 113 32.27 -20.84 44.62
C ASP A 113 31.61 -21.93 43.76
N LEU A 114 30.64 -22.66 44.33
CA LEU A 114 29.83 -23.65 43.59
C LEU A 114 28.90 -22.97 42.57
N LEU A 115 28.32 -21.83 42.92
CA LEU A 115 27.57 -20.99 41.98
C LEU A 115 28.45 -20.58 40.79
N CYS A 116 29.65 -20.07 41.07
CA CYS A 116 30.62 -19.66 40.07
C CYS A 116 30.99 -20.81 39.11
N LEU A 117 31.29 -22.01 39.65
CA LEU A 117 31.59 -23.20 38.85
C LEU A 117 30.41 -23.58 37.94
N SER A 118 29.19 -23.57 38.47
CA SER A 118 28.00 -23.93 37.70
C SER A 118 27.66 -22.90 36.61
N ILE A 119 27.88 -21.61 36.88
CA ILE A 119 27.77 -20.55 35.87
C ILE A 119 28.82 -20.76 34.78
N GLN A 120 30.07 -21.04 35.14
CA GLN A 120 31.15 -21.31 34.18
C GLN A 120 30.79 -22.50 33.29
N ASP A 121 30.36 -23.61 33.88
CA ASP A 121 29.92 -24.81 33.14
C ASP A 121 28.77 -24.49 32.17
N ARG A 122 27.85 -23.60 32.59
CA ARG A 122 26.72 -23.19 31.74
C ARG A 122 27.14 -22.28 30.59
N ILE A 123 28.05 -21.34 30.83
CA ILE A 123 28.59 -20.47 29.78
C ILE A 123 29.39 -21.30 28.78
N ASP A 124 30.25 -22.20 29.26
CA ASP A 124 31.01 -23.13 28.41
C ASP A 124 30.08 -24.00 27.55
N PHE A 125 28.96 -24.46 28.12
CA PHE A 125 27.93 -25.19 27.40
C PHE A 125 27.25 -24.34 26.33
N LEU A 126 26.87 -23.10 26.66
CA LEU A 126 26.25 -22.18 25.71
C LEU A 126 27.21 -21.89 24.55
N ASP A 127 28.46 -21.56 24.84
CA ASP A 127 29.51 -21.28 23.86
C ASP A 127 29.81 -22.45 22.91
N GLN A 128 29.65 -23.70 23.38
CA GLN A 128 29.77 -24.90 22.55
C GLN A 128 28.57 -25.08 21.61
N ASN A 129 27.37 -24.64 21.99
CA ASN A 129 26.15 -24.77 21.18
C ASN A 129 25.83 -23.54 20.32
N LEU A 130 26.65 -22.49 20.38
CA LEU A 130 26.54 -21.32 19.49
C LEU A 130 26.98 -21.62 18.03
N GLN A 131 27.43 -22.84 17.73
CA GLN A 131 27.82 -23.24 16.38
C GLN A 131 26.62 -23.19 15.42
N THR A 132 26.77 -22.52 14.28
CA THR A 132 25.71 -22.43 13.27
C THR A 132 26.06 -23.26 12.03
N PHE A 133 25.10 -24.07 11.60
CA PHE A 133 25.18 -24.90 10.40
C PHE A 133 24.29 -24.31 9.30
N SER A 134 24.86 -24.21 8.11
CA SER A 134 24.18 -23.71 6.91
C SER A 134 24.12 -24.81 5.86
N PHE A 135 22.95 -25.10 5.29
CA PHE A 135 22.72 -26.19 4.33
C PHE A 135 22.50 -25.64 2.90
N TYR A 136 22.98 -26.32 1.84
CA TYR A 136 22.93 -25.84 0.44
C TYR A 136 22.55 -26.93 -0.57
N ASP A 137 21.69 -26.58 -1.54
CA ASP A 137 21.10 -27.52 -2.51
C ASP A 137 21.68 -27.39 -3.93
N GLN A 138 22.02 -28.53 -4.56
CA GLN A 138 22.53 -28.75 -5.93
C GLN A 138 21.63 -28.31 -7.11
N GLY A 139 20.40 -27.82 -6.85
CA GLY A 139 19.56 -27.12 -7.83
C GLY A 139 19.59 -25.58 -7.86
N GLU A 140 20.01 -24.87 -6.82
CA GLU A 140 19.72 -23.41 -6.66
C GLU A 140 20.63 -22.44 -7.47
N TYR A 141 21.69 -22.93 -8.09
CA TYR A 141 22.75 -22.14 -8.77
C TYR A 141 22.36 -21.55 -10.13
N LEU A 142 21.13 -21.78 -10.58
CA LEU A 142 20.68 -21.45 -11.94
C LEU A 142 20.04 -20.06 -12.03
N THR A 143 19.83 -19.36 -10.91
CA THR A 143 19.19 -18.05 -10.88
C THR A 143 20.10 -16.96 -10.33
N LYS A 144 20.00 -15.76 -10.92
CA LYS A 144 20.76 -14.56 -10.56
C LYS A 144 20.55 -14.11 -9.10
N ASP A 145 19.44 -14.53 -8.49
CA ASP A 145 19.16 -14.36 -7.08
C ASP A 145 19.65 -15.59 -6.32
N LEU A 146 20.85 -15.50 -5.74
CA LEU A 146 21.35 -16.49 -4.80
C LEU A 146 20.38 -16.59 -3.62
N SER A 147 19.99 -17.80 -3.23
CA SER A 147 19.32 -17.98 -1.94
C SER A 147 20.21 -17.40 -0.84
N LYS A 148 19.60 -16.81 0.20
CA LYS A 148 20.35 -16.23 1.33
C LYS A 148 21.37 -17.22 1.90
N GLN A 149 21.05 -18.51 1.86
CA GLN A 149 21.95 -19.58 2.26
C GLN A 149 23.15 -19.65 1.29
N THR A 150 22.94 -19.84 -0.01
CA THR A 150 24.08 -19.93 -0.96
C THR A 150 24.97 -18.69 -0.94
N ALA A 151 24.40 -17.50 -0.75
CA ALA A 151 25.19 -16.27 -0.60
C ALA A 151 26.06 -16.28 0.68
N ASP A 152 25.57 -16.86 1.78
CA ASP A 152 26.34 -17.02 3.02
C ASP A 152 27.52 -17.98 2.85
N LEU A 153 27.38 -19.05 2.06
CA LEU A 153 28.51 -19.93 1.71
C LEU A 153 29.62 -19.14 0.99
N ILE A 154 29.22 -18.46 -0.08
CA ILE A 154 30.15 -17.72 -0.94
C ILE A 154 30.83 -16.60 -0.15
N TRP A 155 30.15 -16.03 0.85
CA TRP A 155 30.71 -14.98 1.71
C TRP A 155 32.00 -15.44 2.40
N PHE A 156 32.01 -16.61 3.06
CA PHE A 156 33.21 -17.12 3.72
C PHE A 156 34.31 -17.50 2.72
N GLN A 157 33.91 -18.06 1.57
CA GLN A 157 34.82 -18.43 0.49
C GLN A 157 35.56 -17.21 -0.09
N LEU A 158 34.86 -16.10 -0.32
CA LEU A 158 35.44 -14.86 -0.85
C LEU A 158 36.19 -14.05 0.22
N TYR A 159 35.71 -14.04 1.47
CA TYR A 159 36.39 -13.35 2.57
C TYR A 159 37.81 -13.90 2.76
N HIS A 160 37.97 -15.23 2.71
CA HIS A 160 39.27 -15.89 2.80
C HIS A 160 40.24 -15.41 1.70
N ASP A 161 39.79 -15.25 0.46
CA ASP A 161 40.63 -14.75 -0.64
C ASP A 161 41.04 -13.28 -0.40
N ILE A 162 40.13 -12.45 0.12
CA ILE A 162 40.36 -11.03 0.38
C ILE A 162 41.34 -10.81 1.53
N LEU A 163 41.36 -11.69 2.53
CA LEU A 163 42.25 -11.58 3.68
C LEU A 163 43.73 -11.49 3.28
N PHE A 164 44.14 -12.24 2.25
CA PHE A 164 45.51 -12.21 1.72
C PHE A 164 45.85 -10.89 1.00
N GLU A 165 44.83 -10.18 0.52
CA GLU A 165 44.93 -8.94 -0.23
C GLU A 165 44.90 -7.67 0.65
N LEU A 166 44.44 -7.78 1.89
CA LEU A 166 44.40 -6.65 2.84
C LEU A 166 45.80 -6.23 3.31
N THR A 167 45.96 -4.96 3.71
CA THR A 167 47.22 -4.47 4.27
C THR A 167 47.55 -5.20 5.57
N TYR A 168 48.78 -5.71 5.62
CA TYR A 168 49.33 -6.50 6.71
C TYR A 168 50.63 -5.83 7.15
N ASP A 169 50.53 -4.99 8.17
CA ASP A 169 51.62 -4.18 8.73
C ASP A 169 51.48 -4.06 10.25
N GLU A 170 52.53 -3.52 10.91
CA GLU A 170 52.49 -3.30 12.36
C GLU A 170 51.41 -2.30 12.79
N ASP A 171 50.98 -1.41 11.89
CA ASP A 171 49.86 -0.50 12.13
C ASP A 171 48.55 -1.28 12.28
N ALA A 172 48.31 -2.31 11.45
CA ALA A 172 47.19 -3.24 11.61
C ALA A 172 47.21 -3.99 12.94
N LYS A 173 48.40 -4.44 13.38
CA LYS A 173 48.57 -5.07 14.69
C LYS A 173 48.26 -4.10 15.83
N GLN A 174 48.70 -2.85 15.73
CA GLN A 174 48.46 -1.82 16.74
C GLN A 174 46.98 -1.41 16.79
N GLU A 175 46.33 -1.24 15.64
CA GLU A 175 44.89 -1.01 15.52
C GLU A 175 44.08 -2.10 16.22
N MET A 176 44.42 -3.37 15.96
CA MET A 176 43.80 -4.52 16.61
C MET A 176 43.96 -4.46 18.13
N ILE A 177 45.18 -4.20 18.63
CA ILE A 177 45.47 -4.11 20.06
C ILE A 177 44.66 -2.98 20.72
N ASP A 178 44.58 -1.81 20.09
CA ASP A 178 43.87 -0.67 20.68
C ASP A 178 42.36 -0.89 20.74
N VAL A 179 41.79 -1.56 19.73
CA VAL A 179 40.38 -2.02 19.77
C VAL A 179 40.18 -3.04 20.89
N CYS A 180 41.08 -4.02 21.04
CA CYS A 180 40.99 -5.01 22.11
C CYS A 180 41.08 -4.36 23.50
N ARG A 181 42.01 -3.42 23.70
CA ARG A 181 42.13 -2.65 24.96
C ARG A 181 40.86 -1.87 25.27
N SER A 182 40.27 -1.20 24.27
CA SER A 182 39.03 -0.46 24.46
C SER A 182 37.85 -1.40 24.76
N TYR A 183 37.84 -2.58 24.15
CA TYR A 183 36.80 -3.58 24.35
C TYR A 183 36.86 -4.18 25.77
N TYR A 184 38.06 -4.58 26.22
CA TYR A 184 38.33 -5.23 27.50
C TYR A 184 38.78 -4.28 28.62
N GLN A 185 38.48 -2.98 28.52
CA GLN A 185 38.91 -1.94 29.47
C GLN A 185 38.62 -2.24 30.95
N ASN A 186 37.67 -3.13 31.26
CA ASN A 186 37.26 -3.49 32.63
C ASN A 186 37.71 -4.92 33.04
N ASN A 187 38.34 -5.71 32.16
CA ASN A 187 38.83 -7.05 32.48
C ASN A 187 40.37 -7.04 32.60
N ILE A 188 40.87 -7.11 33.84
CA ILE A 188 42.31 -7.07 34.14
C ILE A 188 43.05 -8.26 33.51
N LYS A 189 42.48 -9.47 33.54
CA LYS A 189 43.12 -10.68 33.00
C LYS A 189 43.30 -10.58 31.48
N GLU A 190 42.25 -10.15 30.77
CA GLU A 190 42.32 -10.00 29.32
C GLU A 190 43.25 -8.83 28.93
N LEU A 191 43.29 -7.74 29.70
CA LEU A 191 44.25 -6.65 29.49
C LEU A 191 45.71 -7.10 29.68
N GLU A 192 46.01 -7.89 30.71
CA GLU A 192 47.33 -8.50 30.90
C GLU A 192 47.72 -9.40 29.71
N MET A 193 46.78 -10.21 29.23
CA MET A 193 46.99 -11.06 28.05
C MET A 193 47.16 -10.26 26.76
N ILE A 194 46.47 -9.12 26.61
CA ILE A 194 46.65 -8.21 25.47
C ILE A 194 48.05 -7.57 25.50
N GLU A 195 48.55 -7.15 26.66
CA GLU A 195 49.91 -6.62 26.77
C GLU A 195 50.98 -7.70 26.56
N LYS A 196 50.73 -8.92 27.04
CA LYS A 196 51.58 -10.08 26.74
C LYS A 196 51.62 -10.36 25.23
N PHE A 197 50.46 -10.38 24.59
CA PHE A 197 50.34 -10.55 23.13
C PHE A 197 51.12 -9.45 22.39
N LYS A 198 50.97 -8.18 22.80
CA LYS A 198 51.68 -7.06 22.16
C LYS A 198 53.19 -7.26 22.13
N ASN A 199 53.77 -7.72 23.24
CA ASN A 199 55.21 -7.81 23.44
C ASN A 199 55.81 -9.14 22.96
N GLU A 200 55.07 -10.24 23.08
CA GLU A 200 55.60 -11.61 22.90
C GLU A 200 55.08 -12.31 21.64
N TYR A 201 54.03 -11.80 20.97
CA TYR A 201 53.44 -12.47 19.81
C TYR A 201 54.42 -12.62 18.64
N ARG A 202 54.45 -13.84 18.08
CA ARG A 202 55.10 -14.18 16.81
C ARG A 202 54.14 -15.02 15.97
N SER A 203 54.16 -14.82 14.66
CA SER A 203 53.27 -15.53 13.71
C SER A 203 53.41 -17.05 13.74
N GLU A 204 54.56 -17.58 14.18
CA GLU A 204 54.80 -19.02 14.39
C GLU A 204 53.93 -19.63 15.51
N TYR A 205 53.51 -18.83 16.49
CA TYR A 205 52.73 -19.28 17.65
C TYR A 205 51.22 -18.95 17.52
N VAL A 206 50.76 -18.55 16.35
CA VAL A 206 49.37 -18.08 16.14
C VAL A 206 48.30 -19.10 16.55
N LEU A 207 48.53 -20.39 16.28
CA LEU A 207 47.62 -21.47 16.68
C LEU A 207 47.53 -21.64 18.20
N GLN A 208 48.64 -21.45 18.92
CA GLN A 208 48.66 -21.50 20.38
C GLN A 208 47.81 -20.36 20.96
N TRP A 209 48.03 -19.14 20.46
CA TRP A 209 47.27 -17.95 20.89
C TRP A 209 45.76 -18.08 20.61
N TYR A 210 45.36 -18.76 19.54
CA TYR A 210 43.94 -19.04 19.29
C TYR A 210 43.36 -20.14 20.22
N ARG A 211 44.17 -21.16 20.58
CA ARG A 211 43.76 -22.26 21.47
C ARG A 211 43.59 -21.85 22.93
N GLU A 212 44.31 -20.83 23.39
CA GLU A 212 44.21 -20.35 24.79
C GLU A 212 42.84 -19.73 25.16
N LYS A 213 41.86 -19.69 24.23
CA LYS A 213 40.48 -19.21 24.43
C LYS A 213 40.37 -17.80 25.05
N ILE A 214 41.40 -16.98 24.87
CA ILE A 214 41.48 -15.59 25.33
C ILE A 214 40.72 -14.62 24.40
N PHE A 215 40.89 -13.31 24.61
CA PHE A 215 40.26 -12.23 23.84
C PHE A 215 40.18 -12.46 22.31
N LEU A 216 41.25 -12.99 21.69
CA LEU A 216 41.30 -13.28 20.25
C LEU A 216 40.26 -14.32 19.83
N TYR A 217 40.20 -15.45 20.55
CA TYR A 217 39.25 -16.52 20.27
C TYR A 217 37.81 -16.00 20.35
N LYS A 218 37.47 -15.32 21.46
CA LYS A 218 36.12 -14.79 21.73
C LYS A 218 35.69 -13.80 20.66
N MET A 219 36.52 -12.79 20.36
CA MET A 219 36.17 -11.74 19.40
C MET A 219 36.11 -12.24 17.95
N ILE A 220 37.05 -13.08 17.53
CA ILE A 220 37.09 -13.63 16.16
C ILE A 220 35.92 -14.61 15.94
N LYS A 221 35.66 -15.52 16.89
CA LYS A 221 34.56 -16.48 16.78
C LYS A 221 33.21 -15.75 16.65
N LYS A 222 32.99 -14.71 17.45
CA LYS A 222 31.81 -13.86 17.37
C LYS A 222 31.71 -13.20 16.00
N ALA A 223 32.79 -12.58 15.53
CA ALA A 223 32.83 -11.85 14.26
C ALA A 223 32.56 -12.76 13.04
N LEU A 224 33.10 -13.99 13.04
CA LEU A 224 32.81 -14.99 12.01
C LEU A 224 31.33 -15.42 12.04
N ARG A 225 30.78 -15.69 13.23
CA ARG A 225 29.39 -16.11 13.41
C ARG A 225 28.39 -15.03 12.98
N THR A 226 28.68 -13.77 13.30
CA THR A 226 27.81 -12.63 12.94
C THR A 226 28.10 -12.09 11.54
N LYS A 227 29.14 -12.60 10.87
CA LYS A 227 29.68 -12.06 9.61
C LYS A 227 29.94 -10.55 9.74
N ASP A 228 30.55 -10.13 10.85
CA ASP A 228 30.93 -8.74 11.08
C ASP A 228 32.26 -8.44 10.40
N PHE A 229 32.17 -8.03 9.13
CA PHE A 229 33.35 -7.68 8.34
C PHE A 229 34.22 -6.61 9.01
N ASN A 230 33.62 -5.62 9.68
CA ASN A 230 34.39 -4.52 10.28
C ASN A 230 35.28 -5.05 11.40
N GLN A 231 34.74 -5.94 12.23
CA GLN A 231 35.51 -6.59 13.28
C GLN A 231 36.57 -7.51 12.68
N LEU A 232 36.24 -8.31 11.67
CA LEU A 232 37.17 -9.19 10.98
C LEU A 232 38.31 -8.44 10.26
N TYR A 233 38.05 -7.23 9.76
CA TYR A 233 39.06 -6.34 9.18
C TYR A 233 40.05 -5.84 10.24
N ILE A 234 39.58 -5.52 11.45
CA ILE A 234 40.45 -5.15 12.57
C ILE A 234 41.38 -6.31 12.94
N PHE A 235 40.87 -7.56 12.94
CA PHE A 235 41.65 -8.76 13.22
C PHE A 235 42.45 -9.30 12.02
N ARG A 236 42.55 -8.57 10.89
CA ARG A 236 43.19 -9.04 9.65
C ARG A 236 44.63 -9.52 9.85
N TYR A 237 45.40 -8.87 10.73
CA TYR A 237 46.78 -9.25 11.02
C TYR A 237 46.85 -10.67 11.60
N PHE A 238 46.12 -10.94 12.69
CA PHE A 238 46.08 -12.26 13.32
C PHE A 238 45.39 -13.31 12.43
N MET A 239 44.30 -12.94 11.75
CA MET A 239 43.59 -13.86 10.86
C MET A 239 44.45 -14.32 9.68
N LYS A 240 45.27 -13.43 9.10
CA LYS A 240 46.17 -13.80 8.01
C LYS A 240 47.26 -14.76 8.49
N ASP A 241 47.90 -14.47 9.63
CA ASP A 241 48.86 -15.39 10.25
C ASP A 241 48.23 -16.76 10.52
N LEU A 242 47.01 -16.77 11.04
CA LEU A 242 46.28 -17.99 11.37
C LEU A 242 45.99 -18.80 10.11
N THR A 243 45.56 -18.13 9.03
CA THR A 243 45.27 -18.76 7.73
C THR A 243 46.53 -19.26 7.03
N GLU A 244 47.64 -18.52 7.09
CA GLU A 244 48.93 -18.97 6.57
C GLU A 244 49.51 -20.14 7.38
N SER A 245 49.31 -20.11 8.71
CA SER A 245 49.66 -21.22 9.58
C SER A 245 48.80 -22.44 9.30
N PHE A 246 47.53 -22.28 8.92
CA PHE A 246 46.78 -23.35 8.30
C PHE A 246 47.55 -23.77 7.05
N VAL A 247 47.52 -23.07 5.91
CA VAL A 247 48.14 -23.55 4.64
C VAL A 247 49.46 -24.33 4.78
N ARG A 248 50.40 -23.87 5.63
CA ARG A 248 51.66 -24.58 5.96
C ARG A 248 51.47 -25.99 6.57
N GLU A 249 50.57 -26.17 7.53
CA GLU A 249 50.30 -27.48 8.14
C GLU A 249 49.64 -28.45 7.15
N ASN A 250 48.87 -27.97 6.16
CA ASN A 250 48.23 -28.82 5.13
C ASN A 250 49.30 -29.48 4.28
N GLN A 251 50.25 -28.65 3.84
CA GLN A 251 51.33 -29.08 2.97
C GLN A 251 52.17 -30.16 3.65
N LYS A 252 52.36 -30.08 4.98
CA LYS A 252 53.05 -31.12 5.76
C LYS A 252 52.27 -32.45 5.78
N MET A 253 50.95 -32.41 5.96
CA MET A 253 50.11 -33.62 5.96
C MET A 253 50.01 -34.29 4.59
N VAL A 254 49.83 -33.51 3.52
CA VAL A 254 49.82 -34.06 2.15
C VAL A 254 51.16 -34.73 1.82
N GLN A 255 52.26 -34.21 2.36
CA GLN A 255 53.61 -34.80 2.21
C GLN A 255 53.84 -36.06 3.06
N SER A 256 53.10 -36.28 4.16
CA SER A 256 53.26 -37.47 5.02
C SER A 256 52.57 -38.72 4.48
N GLY A 257 51.65 -38.59 3.52
CA GLY A 257 51.02 -39.72 2.82
C GLY A 257 49.99 -40.50 3.64
N GLU A 258 49.37 -39.87 4.66
CA GLU A 258 48.40 -40.50 5.55
C GLU A 258 47.13 -41.02 4.84
N GLU A 259 46.56 -42.11 5.39
CA GLU A 259 45.26 -42.69 4.99
C GLU A 259 44.07 -41.84 5.50
N ILE A 260 42.85 -42.20 5.09
CA ILE A 260 41.58 -41.52 5.46
C ILE A 260 41.51 -41.27 6.98
N LEU A 261 41.26 -40.00 7.35
CA LEU A 261 41.19 -39.55 8.74
C LEU A 261 39.74 -39.45 9.21
N PHE A 262 39.45 -40.03 10.37
CA PHE A 262 38.17 -39.92 11.06
C PHE A 262 38.27 -38.96 12.25
N MET A 263 37.33 -38.03 12.33
CA MET A 263 37.27 -37.01 13.37
C MET A 263 35.89 -36.96 14.00
N TYR A 264 35.86 -36.69 15.29
CA TYR A 264 34.66 -36.80 16.10
C TYR A 264 34.38 -35.52 16.88
N ARG A 265 33.12 -35.09 16.89
CA ARG A 265 32.67 -33.99 17.73
C ARG A 265 31.39 -34.38 18.46
N GLY A 266 31.43 -34.32 19.79
CA GLY A 266 30.22 -34.42 20.60
C GLY A 266 29.59 -33.05 20.80
N MET A 267 28.27 -32.97 20.64
CA MET A 267 27.48 -31.78 20.98
C MET A 267 26.04 -32.16 21.32
N LYS A 268 25.22 -31.17 21.69
CA LYS A 268 23.79 -31.37 21.90
C LYS A 268 23.00 -30.49 20.96
N LEU A 269 21.99 -31.04 20.31
CA LEU A 269 21.12 -30.34 19.36
C LEU A 269 19.67 -30.37 19.84
N THR A 270 18.89 -29.36 19.47
CA THR A 270 17.44 -29.39 19.68
C THR A 270 16.76 -30.30 18.65
N SER A 271 15.53 -30.74 18.95
CA SER A 271 14.71 -31.51 18.01
C SER A 271 14.58 -30.84 16.63
N ASP A 272 14.35 -29.52 16.59
CA ASP A 272 14.26 -28.74 15.35
C ASP A 272 15.58 -28.75 14.53
N GLN A 273 16.73 -28.71 15.22
CA GLN A 273 18.04 -28.76 14.55
C GLN A 273 18.27 -30.14 13.94
N ILE A 274 17.90 -31.20 14.68
CA ILE A 274 18.01 -32.57 14.22
C ILE A 274 17.11 -32.83 13.01
N GLU A 275 15.89 -32.30 13.00
CA GLU A 275 14.98 -32.40 11.86
C GLU A 275 15.57 -31.74 10.61
N LYS A 276 16.21 -30.57 10.76
CA LYS A 276 16.94 -29.93 9.64
C LYS A 276 18.07 -30.79 9.09
N PHE A 277 18.84 -31.47 9.94
CA PHE A 277 19.86 -32.41 9.46
C PHE A 277 19.23 -33.57 8.68
N LYS A 278 18.10 -34.12 9.14
CA LYS A 278 17.37 -35.18 8.42
C LYS A 278 16.90 -34.72 7.03
N GLU A 279 16.23 -33.58 6.96
CA GLU A 279 15.67 -33.01 5.73
C GLU A 279 16.73 -32.68 4.67
N ASN A 280 17.97 -32.40 5.09
CA ASN A 280 19.05 -31.95 4.21
C ASN A 280 20.11 -33.03 3.97
N THR A 281 19.78 -34.31 4.18
CA THR A 281 20.67 -35.43 3.84
C THR A 281 21.04 -35.38 2.35
N GLY A 282 22.33 -35.52 2.03
CA GLY A 282 22.89 -35.41 0.68
C GLY A 282 23.30 -33.98 0.26
N LYS A 283 22.95 -32.96 1.04
CA LYS A 283 23.30 -31.55 0.77
C LYS A 283 24.69 -31.17 1.31
N LEU A 284 25.18 -30.02 0.85
CA LEU A 284 26.38 -29.40 1.41
C LEU A 284 26.05 -28.67 2.72
N VAL A 285 26.99 -28.70 3.65
CA VAL A 285 26.94 -28.06 4.96
C VAL A 285 28.18 -27.19 5.12
N SER A 286 27.99 -25.92 5.49
CA SER A 286 29.09 -25.05 5.92
C SER A 286 28.91 -24.71 7.38
N ILE A 287 30.06 -24.52 8.02
CA ILE A 287 30.16 -24.09 9.41
C ILE A 287 30.61 -22.64 9.40
N ASN A 288 29.83 -21.73 10.00
CA ASN A 288 30.12 -20.30 9.94
C ASN A 288 31.20 -19.91 10.97
N GLY A 289 32.44 -20.35 10.73
CA GLY A 289 33.61 -20.12 11.59
C GLY A 289 34.45 -21.39 11.78
N PHE A 290 35.48 -21.29 12.63
CA PHE A 290 36.36 -22.43 12.91
C PHE A 290 35.63 -23.56 13.66
N PHE A 291 35.98 -24.81 13.37
CA PHE A 291 35.32 -25.98 13.94
C PHE A 291 36.31 -26.92 14.63
N ILE A 292 36.18 -27.09 15.95
CA ILE A 292 37.07 -27.94 16.77
C ILE A 292 36.49 -29.35 16.87
N THR A 293 37.30 -30.37 16.57
CA THR A 293 36.98 -31.81 16.62
C THR A 293 38.08 -32.58 17.35
N ASN A 294 37.88 -33.87 17.60
CA ASN A 294 38.85 -34.75 18.24
C ASN A 294 39.17 -35.94 17.34
N SER A 295 40.39 -36.47 17.40
CA SER A 295 40.76 -37.73 16.74
C SER A 295 40.13 -38.96 17.42
N LEU A 296 39.83 -38.88 18.73
CA LEU A 296 39.33 -39.99 19.53
C LEU A 296 37.81 -39.91 19.72
N ARG A 297 37.09 -40.94 19.23
CA ARG A 297 35.62 -41.08 19.38
C ARG A 297 35.16 -41.04 20.83
N SER A 298 35.91 -41.65 21.75
CA SER A 298 35.56 -41.72 23.18
C SER A 298 35.50 -40.36 23.87
N ILE A 299 36.42 -39.45 23.53
CA ILE A 299 36.45 -38.09 24.07
C ILE A 299 35.22 -37.30 23.58
N ALA A 300 34.94 -37.37 22.27
CA ALA A 300 33.77 -36.74 21.68
C ALA A 300 32.46 -37.30 22.25
N LEU A 301 32.35 -38.61 22.46
CA LEU A 301 31.18 -39.23 23.07
C LEU A 301 30.96 -38.73 24.51
N ASN A 302 32.03 -38.69 25.31
CA ASN A 302 31.98 -38.13 26.66
C ASN A 302 31.55 -36.66 26.64
N GLN A 303 31.99 -35.86 25.66
CA GLN A 303 31.55 -34.47 25.48
C GLN A 303 30.04 -34.37 25.20
N ALA A 304 29.49 -35.22 24.31
CA ALA A 304 28.05 -35.23 24.01
C ALA A 304 27.20 -35.65 25.23
N MET A 305 27.71 -36.57 26.04
CA MET A 305 26.99 -37.20 27.15
C MET A 305 27.10 -36.46 28.50
N ARG A 306 27.88 -35.36 28.60
CA ARG A 306 27.94 -34.53 29.82
C ARG A 306 26.54 -34.07 30.24
N SER A 307 26.17 -34.22 31.51
CA SER A 307 24.82 -33.96 32.03
C SER A 307 24.33 -32.54 31.71
N SER A 308 23.13 -32.42 31.14
CA SER A 308 22.39 -31.15 31.10
C SER A 308 20.99 -31.40 31.63
N GLU A 309 20.54 -30.63 32.60
CA GLU A 309 19.22 -30.77 33.24
C GLU A 309 18.03 -30.39 32.33
N LYS A 310 18.28 -29.91 31.10
CA LYS A 310 17.25 -29.61 30.09
C LYS A 310 16.83 -30.87 29.32
N THR A 311 15.53 -31.15 29.29
CA THR A 311 14.89 -32.29 28.61
C THR A 311 14.84 -32.20 27.08
N ASP A 312 14.99 -30.98 26.52
CA ASP A 312 14.72 -30.72 25.08
C ASP A 312 15.97 -30.82 24.19
N LEU A 313 17.11 -31.22 24.77
CA LEU A 313 18.42 -31.28 24.11
C LEU A 313 18.88 -32.72 23.99
N ILE A 314 19.16 -33.12 22.75
CA ILE A 314 19.49 -34.50 22.40
C ILE A 314 21.01 -34.59 22.17
N PRO A 315 21.71 -35.55 22.79
CA PRO A 315 23.14 -35.77 22.55
C PRO A 315 23.38 -36.30 21.14
N VAL A 316 24.31 -35.66 20.43
CA VAL A 316 24.66 -35.95 19.04
C VAL A 316 26.17 -36.13 18.92
N LEU A 317 26.56 -37.21 18.27
CA LEU A 317 27.92 -37.46 17.81
C LEU A 317 28.00 -37.09 16.31
N ILE A 318 28.92 -36.21 15.97
CA ILE A 318 29.27 -35.90 14.60
C ILE A 318 30.54 -36.67 14.24
N GLU A 319 30.48 -37.46 13.18
CA GLU A 319 31.61 -38.19 12.59
C GLU A 319 31.95 -37.56 11.24
N ILE A 320 33.20 -37.14 11.07
CA ILE A 320 33.70 -36.49 9.87
C ILE A 320 34.79 -37.35 9.26
N GLN A 321 34.58 -37.76 8.02
CA GLN A 321 35.56 -38.44 7.20
C GLN A 321 36.29 -37.43 6.30
N CYS A 322 37.61 -37.48 6.29
CA CYS A 322 38.48 -36.64 5.49
C CYS A 322 39.49 -37.48 4.71
N ASP A 323 39.60 -37.22 3.42
CA ASP A 323 40.63 -37.80 2.55
C ASP A 323 41.64 -36.70 2.18
N PRO A 324 42.82 -36.66 2.83
CA PRO A 324 43.81 -35.62 2.61
C PRO A 324 44.31 -35.52 1.16
N GLN A 325 44.24 -36.60 0.38
CA GLN A 325 44.83 -36.66 -0.97
C GLN A 325 43.93 -36.01 -2.03
N HIS A 326 42.63 -35.89 -1.78
CA HIS A 326 41.65 -35.34 -2.70
C HIS A 326 41.21 -33.90 -2.36
N LEU A 327 41.85 -33.26 -1.38
CA LEU A 327 41.52 -31.91 -0.92
C LEU A 327 42.48 -30.87 -1.52
N SER A 328 41.94 -29.70 -1.91
CA SER A 328 42.77 -28.53 -2.21
C SER A 328 43.32 -27.93 -0.90
N ASN A 329 44.04 -26.81 -0.94
CA ASN A 329 44.70 -26.16 0.21
C ASN A 329 43.81 -25.86 1.45
N SER A 330 42.54 -26.24 1.45
CA SER A 330 41.48 -25.83 2.35
C SER A 330 41.18 -26.74 3.55
N VAL A 331 41.99 -27.73 3.94
CA VAL A 331 41.69 -28.56 5.13
C VAL A 331 42.92 -28.92 5.91
N ILE A 332 42.93 -28.66 7.23
CA ILE A 332 44.01 -29.16 8.06
C ILE A 332 43.61 -29.51 9.47
N ILE A 333 44.11 -30.67 9.81
CA ILE A 333 44.06 -31.32 11.08
C ILE A 333 45.36 -30.99 11.81
N THR A 334 45.26 -30.43 13.03
CA THR A 334 46.46 -30.21 13.85
C THR A 334 46.64 -31.42 14.77
N ASN A 335 47.69 -32.23 14.58
CA ASN A 335 48.12 -33.23 15.55
C ASN A 335 49.27 -32.64 16.40
N SER A 336 49.11 -32.64 17.71
CA SER A 336 50.02 -31.97 18.65
C SER A 336 50.92 -32.98 19.35
N ASP A 337 51.97 -33.46 18.66
CA ASP A 337 53.00 -34.30 19.31
C ASP A 337 54.33 -33.56 19.52
N HIS A 338 54.47 -32.28 19.16
CA HIS A 338 55.79 -31.62 19.15
C HIS A 338 55.99 -30.36 19.97
N PHE A 339 55.04 -29.92 20.80
CA PHE A 339 55.27 -28.72 21.63
C PHE A 339 54.59 -28.79 23.01
N ASN A 340 55.24 -29.44 23.99
CA ASN A 340 55.44 -29.03 25.40
C ASN A 340 55.50 -30.23 26.36
N GLU A 341 56.64 -30.36 27.07
CA GLU A 341 56.93 -31.36 28.11
C GLU A 341 56.14 -31.19 29.43
N TYR A 342 55.24 -30.21 29.53
CA TYR A 342 54.46 -29.97 30.75
C TYR A 342 53.08 -29.42 30.39
N LEU A 343 52.15 -30.32 30.04
CA LEU A 343 50.68 -30.23 30.27
C LEU A 343 49.97 -31.38 29.52
N CYS A 344 49.45 -32.36 30.27
CA CYS A 344 48.44 -33.39 29.94
C CYS A 344 48.43 -34.02 28.51
N GLU A 345 48.88 -35.28 28.42
CA GLU A 345 48.85 -36.19 27.27
C GLU A 345 47.43 -36.60 26.75
N GLN A 346 46.37 -35.78 26.88
CA GLN A 346 44.99 -36.27 26.66
C GLN A 346 44.09 -35.50 25.69
N GLN A 347 44.59 -34.52 24.92
CA GLN A 347 43.73 -33.78 23.98
C GLN A 347 44.35 -33.63 22.59
N GLN A 348 44.05 -34.59 21.71
CA GLN A 348 44.29 -34.48 20.26
C GLN A 348 43.14 -33.69 19.62
N GLU A 349 43.15 -32.36 19.80
CA GLU A 349 42.18 -31.44 19.20
C GLU A 349 42.57 -31.02 17.78
N ILE A 350 41.59 -31.04 16.89
CA ILE A 350 41.68 -30.83 15.45
C ILE A 350 40.82 -29.63 15.06
N LEU A 351 41.38 -28.64 14.38
CA LEU A 351 40.72 -27.36 14.07
C LEU A 351 40.52 -27.18 12.57
N PHE A 352 39.27 -27.16 12.09
CA PHE A 352 38.93 -26.82 10.71
C PHE A 352 38.85 -25.31 10.48
N ASP A 353 39.30 -24.88 9.30
CA ASP A 353 39.12 -23.51 8.80
C ASP A 353 37.64 -23.19 8.52
N SER A 354 37.32 -21.90 8.55
CA SER A 354 36.01 -21.29 8.30
C SER A 354 35.48 -21.43 6.86
N ASN A 355 36.33 -21.79 5.90
CA ASN A 355 35.97 -22.01 4.49
C ASN A 355 35.71 -23.49 4.16
N VAL A 356 35.76 -24.40 5.13
CA VAL A 356 35.57 -25.83 4.88
C VAL A 356 34.09 -26.14 4.63
N THR A 357 33.81 -26.87 3.55
CA THR A 357 32.49 -27.42 3.29
C THR A 357 32.45 -28.92 3.52
N PHE A 358 31.34 -29.40 4.08
CA PHE A 358 31.08 -30.79 4.36
C PHE A 358 29.89 -31.26 3.53
N ARG A 359 29.87 -32.53 3.14
CA ARG A 359 28.69 -33.18 2.57
C ARG A 359 28.04 -34.02 3.65
N LEU A 360 26.74 -33.79 3.86
CA LEU A 360 25.97 -34.56 4.82
C LEU A 360 25.60 -35.92 4.23
N VAL A 361 26.16 -36.99 4.78
CA VAL A 361 25.96 -38.36 4.29
C VAL A 361 24.70 -38.96 4.89
N CYS A 362 24.55 -38.88 6.22
CA CYS A 362 23.35 -39.31 6.91
C CYS A 362 23.21 -38.65 8.28
N ALA A 363 21.97 -38.57 8.78
CA ALA A 363 21.63 -38.17 10.14
C ALA A 363 20.59 -39.15 10.71
N GLY A 364 20.97 -39.94 11.71
CA GLY A 364 20.13 -41.01 12.26
C GLY A 364 20.51 -41.40 13.68
N ILE A 365 19.90 -42.46 14.20
CA ILE A 365 20.21 -43.02 15.53
C ILE A 365 21.04 -44.29 15.34
N GLU A 366 22.20 -44.37 15.98
CA GLU A 366 23.06 -45.56 16.06
C GLU A 366 23.47 -45.74 17.54
N GLU A 367 23.35 -46.96 18.09
CA GLU A 367 23.80 -47.29 19.47
C GLU A 367 23.26 -46.33 20.57
N ASP A 368 21.96 -46.01 20.52
CA ASP A 368 21.27 -45.10 21.48
C ASP A 368 21.77 -43.65 21.52
N ILE A 369 22.59 -43.23 20.54
CA ILE A 369 22.96 -41.82 20.32
C ILE A 369 22.60 -41.38 18.91
N TRP A 370 22.33 -40.09 18.73
CA TRP A 370 22.19 -39.52 17.40
C TRP A 370 23.55 -39.39 16.73
N LEU A 371 23.68 -39.93 15.52
CA LEU A 371 24.89 -39.90 14.72
C LEU A 371 24.66 -39.11 13.44
N ILE A 372 25.54 -38.14 13.20
CA ILE A 372 25.60 -37.34 11.97
C ILE A 372 26.92 -37.66 11.28
N LYS A 373 26.85 -38.28 10.09
CA LYS A 373 28.04 -38.58 9.28
C LYS A 373 28.22 -37.54 8.19
N MET A 374 29.41 -36.97 8.09
CA MET A 374 29.77 -35.99 7.08
C MET A 374 31.11 -36.34 6.42
N THR A 375 31.26 -35.96 5.16
CA THR A 375 32.55 -36.05 4.45
C THR A 375 33.01 -34.67 4.05
N VAL A 376 34.28 -34.36 4.22
CA VAL A 376 34.87 -33.11 3.72
C VAL A 376 34.71 -33.03 2.19
N SER A 377 34.40 -31.84 1.65
CA SER A 377 34.16 -31.61 0.22
C SER A 377 34.83 -30.32 -0.28
N ASN A 378 35.37 -30.35 -1.51
CA ASN A 378 35.90 -29.16 -2.22
C ASN A 378 34.84 -28.40 -3.03
N GLU A 379 33.58 -28.83 -3.02
CA GLU A 379 32.54 -28.23 -3.86
C GLU A 379 32.28 -26.76 -3.55
N GLY A 380 32.53 -26.29 -2.32
CA GLY A 380 32.49 -24.87 -1.97
C GLY A 380 33.41 -24.01 -2.84
N GLN A 381 34.62 -24.49 -3.14
CA GLN A 381 35.57 -23.80 -4.00
C GLN A 381 35.09 -23.76 -5.46
N ILE A 382 34.54 -24.88 -5.96
CA ILE A 382 33.98 -24.96 -7.32
C ILE A 382 32.82 -23.96 -7.48
N ILE A 383 31.96 -23.85 -6.45
CA ILE A 383 30.85 -22.90 -6.42
C ILE A 383 31.37 -21.46 -6.44
N LYS A 384 32.41 -21.13 -5.66
CA LYS A 384 33.06 -19.82 -5.67
C LYS A 384 33.62 -19.48 -7.07
N GLU A 385 34.42 -20.37 -7.65
CA GLU A 385 35.06 -20.14 -8.96
C GLU A 385 34.01 -19.94 -10.07
N LYS A 386 32.92 -20.71 -10.02
CA LYS A 386 31.79 -20.54 -10.93
C LYS A 386 31.09 -19.19 -10.73
N TYR A 387 30.85 -18.78 -9.49
CA TYR A 387 30.27 -17.46 -9.17
C TYR A 387 31.14 -16.30 -9.68
N ILE A 388 32.45 -16.38 -9.51
CA ILE A 388 33.40 -15.40 -10.04
C ILE A 388 33.32 -15.38 -11.58
N LYS A 389 33.35 -16.55 -12.22
CA LYS A 389 33.26 -16.68 -13.69
C LYS A 389 31.95 -16.14 -14.28
N ASP A 390 30.82 -16.42 -13.63
CA ASP A 390 29.51 -15.93 -14.07
C ASP A 390 29.35 -14.42 -13.83
N SER A 391 30.00 -13.88 -12.79
CA SER A 391 30.08 -12.45 -12.54
C SER A 391 30.95 -11.72 -13.58
N HIS A 392 32.08 -12.32 -13.98
CA HIS A 392 32.95 -11.78 -15.05
C HIS A 392 32.29 -11.75 -16.44
N ARG A 393 31.36 -12.66 -16.73
CA ARG A 393 30.57 -12.61 -17.98
C ARG A 393 29.72 -11.34 -18.10
N GLN A 394 29.36 -10.71 -16.99
CA GLN A 394 28.53 -9.50 -16.96
C GLN A 394 29.35 -8.21 -16.95
N MET A 395 30.58 -8.26 -16.44
CA MET A 395 31.52 -7.15 -16.39
C MET A 395 32.93 -7.70 -16.55
N GLU A 396 33.58 -7.38 -17.67
CA GLU A 396 34.97 -7.78 -17.93
C GLU A 396 35.90 -7.16 -16.85
N ASP A 397 36.81 -7.96 -16.29
CA ASP A 397 37.86 -7.52 -15.34
C ASP A 397 37.41 -6.99 -13.95
N VAL A 398 36.27 -7.44 -13.39
CA VAL A 398 35.90 -7.07 -12.00
C VAL A 398 36.71 -7.84 -10.96
N SER A 399 37.41 -7.14 -10.07
CA SER A 399 38.19 -7.77 -9.00
C SER A 399 37.33 -8.51 -7.97
N THR A 400 37.89 -9.57 -7.37
CA THR A 400 37.27 -10.35 -6.29
C THR A 400 36.82 -9.47 -5.12
N ARG A 401 37.56 -8.39 -4.82
CA ARG A 401 37.19 -7.38 -3.81
C ARG A 401 35.85 -6.74 -4.12
N ILE A 402 35.63 -6.27 -5.36
CA ILE A 402 34.38 -5.62 -5.74
C ILE A 402 33.21 -6.62 -5.67
N LEU A 403 33.43 -7.87 -6.09
CA LEU A 403 32.43 -8.93 -6.01
C LEU A 403 31.99 -9.21 -4.56
N PHE A 404 32.92 -9.23 -3.62
CA PHE A 404 32.60 -9.41 -2.20
C PHE A 404 31.84 -8.23 -1.60
N GLY A 405 32.23 -7.01 -1.94
CA GLY A 405 31.48 -5.81 -1.55
C GLY A 405 30.03 -5.84 -2.05
N ARG A 406 29.81 -6.30 -3.29
CA ARG A 406 28.46 -6.48 -3.86
C ARG A 406 27.70 -7.63 -3.22
N LEU A 407 28.35 -8.76 -2.97
CA LEU A 407 27.73 -9.89 -2.27
C LEU A 407 27.20 -9.46 -0.89
N MET A 408 27.97 -8.64 -0.15
CA MET A 408 27.51 -8.05 1.11
C MET A 408 26.24 -7.20 0.94
N CYS A 409 26.10 -6.49 -0.19
CA CYS A 409 24.86 -5.76 -0.49
C CYS A 409 23.68 -6.70 -0.76
N ASP A 410 23.91 -7.79 -1.50
CA ASP A 410 22.87 -8.75 -1.87
C ASP A 410 22.31 -9.50 -0.64
N ILE A 411 23.15 -9.81 0.36
CA ILE A 411 22.72 -10.37 1.65
C ILE A 411 22.18 -9.32 2.64
N GLY A 412 22.11 -8.05 2.24
CA GLY A 412 21.52 -6.95 3.01
C GLY A 412 22.44 -6.32 4.07
N GLN A 413 23.75 -6.55 4.01
CA GLN A 413 24.77 -5.94 4.89
C GLN A 413 25.26 -4.59 4.33
N TRP A 414 24.35 -3.66 4.02
CA TRP A 414 24.68 -2.40 3.32
C TRP A 414 25.67 -1.50 4.09
N ASP A 415 25.58 -1.46 5.42
CA ASP A 415 26.48 -0.63 6.23
C ASP A 415 27.93 -1.15 6.22
N GLN A 416 28.11 -2.48 6.27
CA GLN A 416 29.42 -3.11 6.18
C GLN A 416 29.98 -2.98 4.76
N SER A 417 29.14 -3.19 3.75
CA SER A 417 29.52 -3.01 2.34
C SER A 417 29.96 -1.58 2.02
N GLN A 418 29.23 -0.57 2.54
CA GLN A 418 29.63 0.83 2.39
C GLN A 418 31.00 1.08 3.02
N HIS A 419 31.22 0.62 4.25
CA HIS A 419 32.51 0.77 4.93
C HIS A 419 33.64 0.10 4.14
N PHE A 420 33.42 -1.12 3.68
CA PHE A 420 34.38 -1.86 2.88
C PHE A 420 34.75 -1.14 1.58
N PHE A 421 33.78 -0.64 0.81
CA PHE A 421 34.11 0.12 -0.41
C PHE A 421 34.78 1.47 -0.12
N GLN A 422 34.50 2.12 1.02
CA GLN A 422 35.22 3.33 1.45
C GLN A 422 36.69 3.02 1.80
N LEU A 423 36.96 1.87 2.44
CA LEU A 423 38.32 1.40 2.69
C LEU A 423 39.09 1.17 1.38
N LEU A 424 38.47 0.49 0.42
CA LEU A 424 39.07 0.27 -0.90
C LEU A 424 39.38 1.60 -1.62
N LEU A 425 38.49 2.60 -1.49
CA LEU A 425 38.68 3.92 -2.10
C LEU A 425 39.83 4.72 -1.45
N ASN A 426 40.07 4.55 -0.14
CA ASN A 426 41.10 5.27 0.59
C ASN A 426 42.50 4.64 0.47
N ASN A 427 42.58 3.31 0.31
CA ASN A 427 43.84 2.55 0.30
C ASN A 427 44.44 2.34 -1.11
N SER A 428 43.83 2.91 -2.15
CA SER A 428 44.23 2.71 -3.56
C SER A 428 45.49 3.49 -3.95
N ASN A 429 46.62 3.21 -3.31
CA ASN A 429 47.94 3.73 -3.68
C ASN A 429 48.74 2.68 -4.47
N SER A 430 48.23 2.21 -5.62
CA SER A 430 49.06 1.66 -6.72
C SER A 430 48.20 1.34 -7.94
N ASN A 431 48.80 1.53 -9.12
CA ASN A 431 48.18 1.33 -10.43
C ASN A 431 47.56 -0.07 -10.60
N ASN A 432 46.22 -0.20 -10.58
CA ASN A 432 45.40 -1.08 -11.45
C ASN A 432 43.93 -1.28 -10.98
N GLU A 433 43.48 -0.71 -9.87
CA GLU A 433 42.07 -0.88 -9.45
C GLU A 433 41.11 0.09 -10.16
N ASP A 434 39.94 -0.40 -10.58
CA ASP A 434 38.89 0.43 -11.18
C ASP A 434 38.20 1.30 -10.12
N LEU A 435 38.83 2.43 -9.76
CA LEU A 435 38.24 3.44 -8.87
C LEU A 435 36.82 3.84 -9.28
N ALA A 436 36.56 3.91 -10.59
CA ALA A 436 35.22 4.17 -11.10
C ALA A 436 34.21 3.07 -10.73
N THR A 437 34.62 1.80 -10.71
CA THR A 437 33.76 0.67 -10.34
C THR A 437 33.52 0.63 -8.83
N ILE A 438 34.49 1.06 -8.01
CA ILE A 438 34.33 1.22 -6.56
C ILE A 438 33.35 2.36 -6.26
N GLU A 439 33.54 3.53 -6.86
CA GLU A 439 32.62 4.68 -6.72
C GLU A 439 31.21 4.34 -7.24
N PHE A 440 31.11 3.61 -8.35
CA PHE A 440 29.82 3.10 -8.84
C PHE A 440 29.16 2.16 -7.83
N SER A 441 29.90 1.21 -7.25
CA SER A 441 29.35 0.25 -6.28
C SER A 441 28.96 0.95 -4.97
N LEU A 442 29.70 1.99 -4.53
CA LEU A 442 29.29 2.88 -3.43
C LEU A 442 27.97 3.60 -3.73
N GLY A 443 27.82 4.10 -4.96
CA GLY A 443 26.56 4.68 -5.43
C GLY A 443 25.40 3.67 -5.32
N GLU A 444 25.61 2.41 -5.74
CA GLU A 444 24.61 1.34 -5.60
C GLU A 444 24.26 1.09 -4.13
N VAL A 445 25.26 0.98 -3.24
CA VAL A 445 25.02 0.77 -1.79
C VAL A 445 24.20 1.90 -1.18
N LEU A 446 24.52 3.16 -1.50
CA LEU A 446 23.82 4.33 -0.97
C LEU A 446 22.41 4.46 -1.55
N GLN A 447 22.22 4.10 -2.82
CA GLN A 447 20.90 3.95 -3.42
C GLN A 447 20.10 2.87 -2.68
N TRP A 448 20.72 1.72 -2.36
CA TRP A 448 20.14 0.67 -1.51
C TRP A 448 19.89 1.10 -0.05
N LYS A 449 20.42 2.22 0.41
CA LYS A 449 20.11 2.78 1.73
C LYS A 449 19.04 3.88 1.69
N GLY A 450 18.66 4.32 0.49
CA GLY A 450 17.75 5.45 0.29
C GLY A 450 18.43 6.82 0.36
N GLU A 451 19.77 6.88 0.34
CA GLU A 451 20.56 8.11 0.39
C GLU A 451 20.84 8.64 -1.03
N TRP A 452 19.77 9.00 -1.76
CA TRP A 452 19.81 9.24 -3.22
C TRP A 452 20.72 10.40 -3.65
N SER A 453 20.77 11.47 -2.87
CA SER A 453 21.61 12.64 -3.17
C SER A 453 23.10 12.31 -3.05
N GLU A 454 23.46 11.47 -2.09
CA GLU A 454 24.84 11.03 -1.90
C GLU A 454 25.22 9.98 -2.96
N ALA A 455 24.32 9.02 -3.24
CA ALA A 455 24.49 8.06 -4.32
C ALA A 455 24.77 8.73 -5.67
N ARG A 456 24.04 9.81 -5.99
CA ARG A 456 24.23 10.58 -7.22
C ARG A 456 25.62 11.22 -7.33
N LYS A 457 26.20 11.69 -6.22
CA LYS A 457 27.58 12.25 -6.23
C LYS A 457 28.60 11.19 -6.63
N TYR A 458 28.51 10.00 -6.04
CA TYR A 458 29.38 8.88 -6.36
C TYR A 458 29.19 8.39 -7.80
N TYR A 459 27.96 8.34 -8.31
CA TYR A 459 27.72 8.04 -9.72
C TYR A 459 28.31 9.09 -10.68
N ASN A 460 28.20 10.37 -10.36
CA ASN A 460 28.81 11.43 -11.18
C ASN A 460 30.34 11.31 -11.19
N HIS A 461 30.96 11.08 -10.02
CA HIS A 461 32.41 10.88 -9.93
C HIS A 461 32.87 9.66 -10.72
N ALA A 462 32.15 8.54 -10.59
CA ALA A 462 32.43 7.32 -11.35
C ALA A 462 32.32 7.55 -12.87
N TYR A 463 31.30 8.28 -13.31
CA TYR A 463 31.10 8.64 -14.70
C TYR A 463 32.25 9.52 -15.24
N ASP A 464 32.62 10.56 -14.50
CA ASP A 464 33.70 11.48 -14.88
C ASP A 464 35.05 10.74 -14.97
N ARG A 465 35.32 9.79 -14.07
CA ARG A 465 36.54 8.98 -14.12
C ARG A 465 36.57 8.05 -15.34
N ILE A 466 35.45 7.41 -15.70
CA ILE A 466 35.38 6.58 -16.92
C ILE A 466 35.63 7.43 -18.16
N MET A 467 34.99 8.59 -18.26
CA MET A 467 35.09 9.47 -19.43
C MET A 467 36.48 10.09 -19.59
N ASN A 468 37.18 10.40 -18.49
CA ASN A 468 38.49 11.06 -18.53
C ASN A 468 39.68 10.10 -18.60
N VAL A 469 39.57 8.89 -18.01
CA VAL A 469 40.73 8.00 -17.78
C VAL A 469 40.68 6.71 -18.59
N LYS A 470 39.50 6.17 -18.92
CA LYS A 470 39.36 4.84 -19.54
C LYS A 470 38.36 4.81 -20.71
N PRO A 471 38.69 5.40 -21.88
CA PRO A 471 37.80 5.43 -23.04
C PRO A 471 37.44 4.03 -23.61
N THR A 472 38.20 2.98 -23.28
CA THR A 472 37.86 1.58 -23.65
C THR A 472 36.70 0.97 -22.84
N LYS A 473 36.36 1.55 -21.68
CA LYS A 473 35.25 1.14 -20.80
C LYS A 473 34.00 2.04 -20.90
N ILE A 474 33.87 2.83 -21.97
CA ILE A 474 32.69 3.70 -22.22
C ILE A 474 31.37 2.90 -22.21
N LYS A 475 31.40 1.60 -22.50
CA LYS A 475 30.23 0.71 -22.42
C LYS A 475 29.64 0.64 -21.00
N ASP A 476 30.51 0.71 -19.98
CA ASP A 476 30.15 0.57 -18.57
C ASP A 476 29.51 1.84 -18.02
N SER A 477 29.82 3.01 -18.61
CA SER A 477 29.20 4.28 -18.23
C SER A 477 27.69 4.31 -18.51
N ALA A 478 27.21 3.50 -19.45
CA ALA A 478 25.79 3.36 -19.74
C ALA A 478 25.00 2.86 -18.51
N LYS A 479 25.58 1.95 -17.70
CA LYS A 479 24.92 1.47 -16.47
C LYS A 479 24.88 2.56 -15.39
N ILE A 480 25.93 3.39 -15.31
CA ILE A 480 25.99 4.53 -14.40
C ILE A 480 24.93 5.58 -14.76
N LEU A 481 24.85 5.96 -16.03
CA LEU A 481 23.86 6.92 -16.52
C LEU A 481 22.42 6.40 -16.32
N PHE A 482 22.19 5.09 -16.52
CA PHE A 482 20.91 4.47 -16.22
C PHE A 482 20.53 4.62 -14.74
N ASN A 483 21.44 4.32 -13.80
CA ASN A 483 21.17 4.48 -12.37
C ASN A 483 20.95 5.94 -11.96
N ILE A 484 21.66 6.90 -12.58
CA ILE A 484 21.40 8.33 -12.39
C ILE A 484 19.98 8.69 -12.89
N GLY A 485 19.59 8.18 -14.05
CA GLY A 485 18.24 8.33 -14.61
C GLY A 485 17.17 7.77 -13.68
N GLU A 486 17.39 6.59 -13.09
CA GLU A 486 16.46 5.96 -12.14
C GLU A 486 16.31 6.81 -10.87
N ILE A 487 17.40 7.35 -10.32
CA ILE A 487 17.32 8.28 -9.18
C ILE A 487 16.50 9.52 -9.55
N LEU A 488 16.76 10.12 -10.71
CA LEU A 488 16.02 11.30 -11.18
C LEU A 488 14.53 11.01 -11.41
N TYR A 489 14.20 9.84 -11.95
CA TYR A 489 12.85 9.34 -12.08
C TYR A 489 12.17 9.22 -10.71
N LEU A 490 12.88 8.65 -9.72
CA LEU A 490 12.40 8.55 -8.34
C LEU A 490 12.23 9.92 -7.66
N GLU A 491 13.03 10.92 -8.01
CA GLU A 491 12.87 12.31 -7.57
C GLU A 491 11.74 13.07 -8.30
N GLY A 492 11.11 12.48 -9.32
CA GLY A 492 10.07 13.10 -10.15
C GLY A 492 10.60 14.06 -11.23
N LYS A 493 11.92 14.07 -11.47
CA LYS A 493 12.60 14.87 -12.50
C LYS A 493 12.64 14.10 -13.83
N TYR A 494 11.47 13.87 -14.41
CA TYR A 494 11.31 13.00 -15.58
C TYR A 494 12.05 13.51 -16.83
N GLU A 495 12.16 14.82 -17.03
CA GLU A 495 12.87 15.38 -18.18
C GLU A 495 14.39 15.13 -18.10
N GLU A 496 14.99 15.35 -16.93
CA GLU A 496 16.40 15.04 -16.71
C GLU A 496 16.62 13.53 -16.87
N ALA A 497 15.78 12.69 -16.27
CA ALA A 497 15.88 11.23 -16.39
C ALA A 497 15.82 10.76 -17.86
N TYR A 498 14.95 11.36 -18.68
CA TYR A 498 14.85 11.08 -20.11
C TYR A 498 16.18 11.34 -20.84
N ASP A 499 16.82 12.48 -20.59
CA ASP A 499 18.09 12.85 -21.23
C ASP A 499 19.23 11.87 -20.85
N TYR A 500 19.21 11.33 -19.62
CA TYR A 500 20.15 10.29 -19.21
C TYR A 500 19.88 8.97 -19.93
N TYR A 501 18.63 8.52 -20.02
CA TYR A 501 18.27 7.29 -20.74
C TYR A 501 18.55 7.37 -22.25
N GLU A 502 18.42 8.56 -22.86
CA GLU A 502 18.78 8.77 -24.27
C GLU A 502 20.29 8.58 -24.49
N GLN A 503 21.11 9.09 -23.56
CA GLN A 503 22.57 8.89 -23.58
C GLN A 503 22.94 7.41 -23.42
N VAL A 504 22.22 6.66 -22.55
CA VAL A 504 22.41 5.21 -22.40
C VAL A 504 22.20 4.47 -23.72
N LEU A 505 21.10 4.75 -24.41
CA LEU A 505 20.81 4.15 -25.71
C LEU A 505 21.83 4.55 -26.77
N ALA A 506 22.26 5.82 -26.80
CA ALA A 506 23.27 6.31 -27.74
C ALA A 506 24.62 5.60 -27.57
N ILE A 507 25.08 5.43 -26.32
CA ILE A 507 26.33 4.74 -25.99
C ILE A 507 26.26 3.26 -26.37
N ARG A 508 25.13 2.59 -26.09
CA ARG A 508 24.98 1.18 -26.46
C ARG A 508 24.88 1.02 -27.99
N LYS A 509 24.13 1.87 -28.69
CA LYS A 509 23.98 1.84 -30.15
C LYS A 509 25.29 2.03 -30.92
N GLN A 510 26.17 2.94 -30.48
CA GLN A 510 27.49 3.15 -31.11
C GLN A 510 28.43 1.93 -31.00
N ASN A 511 28.22 1.05 -30.02
CA ASN A 511 29.05 -0.13 -29.82
C ASN A 511 28.55 -1.37 -30.59
N TYR A 512 27.29 -1.40 -31.05
CA TYR A 512 26.77 -2.47 -31.92
C TYR A 512 27.14 -2.30 -33.40
N SER A 513 27.47 -1.07 -33.84
CA SER A 513 27.86 -0.78 -35.23
C SER A 513 29.33 -1.09 -35.55
N PHE A 514 30.11 -1.61 -34.59
CA PHE A 514 31.52 -1.98 -34.80
C PHE A 514 31.72 -3.38 -35.43
N SER A 515 30.74 -3.89 -36.18
CA SER A 515 30.95 -4.96 -37.17
C SER A 515 30.80 -4.43 -38.60
N LYS A 516 31.94 -3.94 -39.11
CA LYS A 516 32.29 -3.61 -40.50
C LYS A 516 31.50 -2.52 -41.25
N ASN A 517 32.25 -1.45 -41.52
CA ASN A 517 32.16 -0.53 -42.67
C ASN A 517 30.96 0.41 -42.78
N VAL A 518 31.04 1.55 -42.10
CA VAL A 518 30.68 2.84 -42.71
C VAL A 518 31.76 3.87 -42.38
N ARG A 519 32.41 4.40 -43.43
CA ARG A 519 33.34 5.53 -43.34
C ARG A 519 32.60 6.76 -42.80
N LEU A 520 33.04 7.27 -41.66
CA LEU A 520 32.83 8.67 -41.31
C LEU A 520 34.18 9.37 -41.51
N CYS A 521 34.25 10.26 -42.51
CA CYS A 521 35.30 11.27 -42.57
C CYS A 521 34.84 12.54 -41.81
N PRO A 522 35.79 13.31 -41.26
CA PRO A 522 35.56 14.21 -40.14
C PRO A 522 35.31 15.65 -40.59
N SER A 523 34.55 16.43 -39.81
CA SER A 523 34.69 17.88 -39.82
C SER A 523 34.58 18.46 -38.41
N ASN A 524 35.70 19.05 -37.98
CA ASN A 524 36.04 19.63 -36.68
C ASN A 524 35.23 20.88 -36.26
N HIS A 525 33.94 21.02 -36.60
CA HIS A 525 33.20 22.26 -36.29
C HIS A 525 32.13 22.21 -35.20
N GLN A 526 31.81 21.04 -34.62
CA GLN A 526 30.80 20.93 -33.55
C GLN A 526 31.36 20.77 -32.12
N ARG A 527 32.69 20.81 -31.93
CA ARG A 527 33.30 20.76 -30.59
C ARG A 527 33.17 22.05 -29.78
N ASN A 528 32.82 23.18 -30.42
CA ASN A 528 32.78 24.50 -29.78
C ASN A 528 31.38 25.07 -29.54
N SER A 529 30.30 24.37 -29.87
CA SER A 529 28.92 24.86 -29.62
C SER A 529 28.33 24.37 -28.29
N LEU A 530 28.84 23.27 -27.70
CA LEU A 530 28.37 22.77 -26.41
C LEU A 530 29.01 23.47 -25.21
N LEU A 531 30.21 24.04 -25.38
CA LEU A 531 30.96 24.75 -24.33
C LEU A 531 30.61 26.24 -24.20
N ASN A 532 30.00 26.85 -25.23
CA ASN A 532 29.69 28.29 -25.24
C ASN A 532 28.29 28.66 -24.73
N HIS A 533 27.39 27.71 -24.48
CA HIS A 533 26.10 28.02 -23.85
C HIS A 533 26.11 27.97 -22.31
N ILE A 534 27.21 27.55 -21.68
CA ILE A 534 27.36 27.48 -20.22
C ILE A 534 28.27 28.61 -19.67
N ARG A 535 28.87 29.43 -20.55
CA ARG A 535 29.66 30.60 -20.16
C ARG A 535 29.19 31.86 -20.88
N MET A 536 28.06 32.42 -20.46
CA MET A 536 27.76 33.87 -20.40
C MET A 536 26.24 34.09 -20.29
N SER A 537 25.74 34.14 -19.06
CA SER A 537 24.71 35.10 -18.64
C SER A 537 24.63 35.11 -17.11
N SER A 538 25.72 35.56 -16.48
CA SER A 538 25.68 36.15 -15.15
C SER A 538 25.96 37.66 -15.27
N PHE A 539 25.28 38.41 -14.41
CA PHE A 539 25.42 39.83 -14.07
C PHE A 539 24.55 40.88 -14.78
N GLY A 540 23.39 41.12 -14.15
CA GLY A 540 22.76 42.42 -13.99
C GLY A 540 22.21 42.53 -12.56
N SER A 541 23.05 42.96 -11.63
CA SER A 541 22.75 43.17 -10.21
C SER A 541 22.21 44.58 -9.94
N ALA A 542 21.12 44.71 -9.19
CA ALA A 542 20.84 45.81 -8.24
C ALA A 542 19.55 45.46 -7.46
N SER A 543 19.67 44.83 -6.29
CA SER A 543 19.47 45.48 -4.98
C SER A 543 18.02 45.87 -4.67
N LEU A 544 17.34 45.04 -3.87
CA LEU A 544 16.48 45.50 -2.77
C LEU A 544 16.31 44.37 -1.74
N ASN A 545 17.04 44.53 -0.64
CA ASN A 545 16.83 44.01 0.71
C ASN A 545 16.76 42.50 0.96
N SER A 546 17.92 41.98 1.38
CA SER A 546 18.04 41.02 2.47
C SER A 546 17.43 41.54 3.77
N ARG A 547 16.51 40.78 4.39
CA ARG A 547 16.51 40.37 5.81
C ARG A 547 15.20 39.67 6.17
N GLY A 548 15.30 38.39 6.52
CA GLY A 548 14.27 37.65 7.25
C GLY A 548 14.04 36.23 6.70
N PHE A 549 14.41 35.23 7.50
CA PHE A 549 14.14 33.79 7.33
C PHE A 549 15.16 32.93 6.58
N ALA A 550 16.38 32.90 7.14
CA ALA A 550 17.16 31.67 7.28
C ALA A 550 17.28 31.36 8.78
N GLN A 551 16.39 30.54 9.32
CA GLN A 551 16.59 29.70 10.52
C GLN A 551 15.34 28.83 10.72
N SER A 552 15.54 27.55 11.07
CA SER A 552 14.55 26.45 11.26
C SER A 552 13.87 25.93 9.97
N CYS A 553 14.11 24.74 9.42
CA CYS A 553 14.62 23.48 9.96
C CYS A 553 15.41 22.69 8.89
N CYS A 554 16.75 22.73 8.99
CA CYS A 554 17.63 21.62 8.64
C CYS A 554 18.26 21.14 9.95
N ARG A 555 17.58 20.23 10.67
CA ARG A 555 18.14 19.38 11.74
C ARG A 555 17.01 18.60 12.40
N TRP A 556 16.78 17.37 11.93
CA TRP A 556 16.42 16.17 12.70
C TRP A 556 15.69 15.15 11.82
N TYR A 557 16.42 14.17 11.29
CA TYR A 557 16.17 12.73 11.45
C TYR A 557 17.20 11.93 10.63
N CYS A 558 18.47 12.10 10.97
CA CYS A 558 19.45 11.01 10.87
C CYS A 558 19.64 10.52 12.30
N THR A 559 18.79 9.60 12.76
CA THR A 559 19.09 8.64 13.83
C THR A 559 17.94 7.65 14.03
N THR A 560 18.32 6.37 14.09
CA THR A 560 17.60 5.19 14.58
C THR A 560 16.43 4.59 13.76
N LYS A 561 16.77 3.48 13.09
CA LYS A 561 15.94 2.37 12.58
C LYS A 561 14.90 2.66 11.50
N PHE A 562 15.34 2.91 10.26
CA PHE A 562 14.61 2.46 9.06
C PHE A 562 15.60 2.36 7.88
N ARG A 563 16.50 1.37 7.93
CA ARG A 563 17.52 1.12 6.89
C ARG A 563 17.12 0.11 5.81
N ARG A 564 15.90 -0.47 5.83
CA ARG A 564 15.52 -1.64 4.99
C ARG A 564 14.76 -1.36 3.68
N ILE A 565 14.63 -0.11 3.23
CA ILE A 565 13.61 0.26 2.22
C ILE A 565 14.23 1.04 1.06
N SER A 566 14.76 0.34 0.06
CA SER A 566 15.30 1.00 -1.15
C SER A 566 14.95 0.25 -2.43
N ARG A 567 15.17 -1.07 -2.50
CA ARG A 567 14.61 -1.95 -3.57
C ARG A 567 13.10 -2.01 -3.49
N TRP A 568 12.58 -1.91 -2.27
CA TRP A 568 11.16 -1.99 -1.95
C TRP A 568 10.38 -0.73 -2.36
N TYR A 569 11.03 0.44 -2.39
CA TYR A 569 10.35 1.70 -2.70
C TYR A 569 9.96 1.83 -4.18
N CYS A 570 10.67 1.17 -5.11
CA CYS A 570 10.26 1.11 -6.53
C CYS A 570 8.94 0.34 -6.71
N THR A 571 8.76 -0.77 -5.97
CA THR A 571 7.52 -1.57 -5.97
C THR A 571 6.38 -0.85 -5.23
N VAL A 572 6.70 -0.12 -4.15
CA VAL A 572 5.72 0.67 -3.39
C VAL A 572 5.31 1.95 -4.09
N LYS A 573 6.18 2.60 -4.88
CA LYS A 573 5.76 3.71 -5.75
C LYS A 573 4.82 3.22 -6.85
N PHE A 574 5.10 2.05 -7.43
CA PHE A 574 4.20 1.43 -8.41
C PHE A 574 2.80 1.18 -7.81
N ARG A 575 2.69 0.74 -6.54
CA ARG A 575 1.41 0.65 -5.79
C ARG A 575 0.83 2.01 -5.36
N GLN A 576 1.64 2.98 -4.94
CA GLN A 576 1.20 4.33 -4.51
C GLN A 576 0.59 5.15 -5.65
N ILE A 577 1.06 4.98 -6.88
CA ILE A 577 0.53 5.68 -8.06
C ILE A 577 -0.95 5.34 -8.27
N PHE A 578 -1.39 4.12 -7.96
CA PHE A 578 -2.78 3.69 -8.16
C PHE A 578 -3.71 4.08 -7.00
N PHE A 579 -3.25 4.01 -5.75
CA PHE A 579 -4.06 4.42 -4.59
C PHE A 579 -4.28 5.93 -4.46
N GLN A 580 -3.61 6.76 -5.27
CA GLN A 580 -3.88 8.20 -5.35
C GLN A 580 -5.13 8.54 -6.20
N PHE A 581 -5.71 7.61 -6.96
CA PHE A 581 -6.83 7.91 -7.87
C PHE A 581 -8.06 7.01 -7.64
N PRO A 582 -8.89 7.27 -6.60
CA PRO A 582 -10.00 6.42 -6.25
C PRO A 582 -11.34 6.89 -6.87
N SER A 583 -11.46 6.85 -8.20
CA SER A 583 -12.80 7.00 -8.83
C SER A 583 -12.86 6.39 -10.22
N LYS A 584 -14.06 6.02 -10.66
CA LYS A 584 -14.40 5.60 -12.05
C LYS A 584 -14.00 6.62 -13.14
N TYR A 585 -13.56 7.81 -12.72
CA TYR A 585 -13.02 8.88 -13.55
C TYR A 585 -11.48 8.88 -13.64
N ALA A 586 -10.79 7.98 -12.93
CA ALA A 586 -9.33 7.92 -12.80
C ALA A 586 -8.62 7.45 -14.08
N THR A 587 -9.20 6.52 -14.83
CA THR A 587 -8.64 6.02 -16.11
C THR A 587 -8.50 7.15 -17.13
N ASN A 588 -9.48 8.06 -17.17
CA ASN A 588 -9.46 9.27 -17.99
C ASN A 588 -8.73 10.48 -17.36
N LYS A 589 -8.49 10.48 -16.05
CA LYS A 589 -7.85 11.60 -15.30
C LYS A 589 -6.33 11.57 -15.34
N VAL A 590 -5.74 10.38 -15.28
CA VAL A 590 -4.31 10.27 -15.56
C VAL A 590 -4.16 10.75 -17.01
N GLY A 591 -5.07 10.35 -17.94
CA GLY A 591 -5.35 10.88 -19.31
C GLY A 591 -4.80 12.28 -19.73
N LEU A 592 -5.00 13.30 -18.90
CA LEU A 592 -4.72 14.70 -19.26
C LEU A 592 -3.64 15.39 -18.41
N ILE A 593 -3.27 14.83 -17.26
CA ILE A 593 -2.25 15.44 -16.36
C ILE A 593 -0.88 15.47 -17.05
N GLY A 594 -0.54 14.41 -17.77
CA GLY A 594 0.70 14.30 -18.55
C GLY A 594 0.69 15.04 -19.89
N LYS A 595 -0.50 15.34 -20.41
CA LYS A 595 -0.70 16.12 -21.64
C LYS A 595 -0.50 17.63 -21.42
N GLN A 596 -0.66 18.15 -20.21
CA GLN A 596 -0.47 19.58 -19.88
C GLN A 596 0.88 19.93 -19.23
N LEU A 597 1.53 18.98 -18.53
CA LEU A 597 2.86 19.23 -17.94
C LEU A 597 4.00 19.22 -18.98
N SER A 598 3.76 18.69 -20.19
CA SER A 598 4.72 18.70 -21.30
C SER A 598 4.60 19.99 -22.15
N LYS A 599 4.94 21.16 -21.58
CA LYS A 599 4.98 22.40 -22.38
C LYS A 599 6.14 22.39 -23.38
N ARG A 600 5.78 22.14 -24.64
CA ARG A 600 6.39 22.51 -25.94
C ARG A 600 7.83 22.09 -26.28
N ARG A 601 8.78 22.00 -25.35
CA ARG A 601 10.17 21.66 -25.71
C ARG A 601 10.39 20.15 -25.92
N LEU A 602 9.60 19.31 -25.25
CA LEU A 602 9.65 17.85 -25.37
C LEU A 602 8.78 17.29 -26.50
N VAL A 603 7.77 18.01 -26.99
CA VAL A 603 6.98 17.58 -28.17
C VAL A 603 7.85 17.57 -29.43
N ASP A 604 8.82 18.48 -29.52
CA ASP A 604 9.81 18.47 -30.58
C ASP A 604 10.86 17.36 -30.40
N LYS A 605 11.20 16.96 -29.16
CA LYS A 605 12.05 15.78 -28.88
C LYS A 605 11.30 14.45 -29.06
N SER A 606 10.01 14.38 -28.75
CA SER A 606 9.17 13.20 -29.04
C SER A 606 8.87 13.06 -30.54
N ARG A 607 8.92 14.15 -31.32
CA ARG A 607 8.94 14.06 -32.79
C ARG A 607 10.19 13.36 -33.32
N ASN A 608 11.33 13.46 -32.63
CA ASN A 608 12.52 12.65 -32.94
C ASN A 608 12.33 11.16 -32.56
N VAL A 609 11.28 10.79 -31.81
CA VAL A 609 10.94 9.37 -31.56
C VAL A 609 10.41 8.71 -32.84
N HIS A 610 9.82 9.46 -33.79
CA HIS A 610 9.55 8.92 -35.13
C HIS A 610 10.84 8.68 -35.96
N GLU A 611 11.98 9.28 -35.60
CA GLU A 611 13.28 8.85 -36.14
C GLU A 611 13.81 7.57 -35.46
N ILE A 612 13.27 7.19 -34.31
CA ILE A 612 13.49 5.87 -33.70
C ILE A 612 12.59 4.81 -34.35
N ASP A 613 11.35 5.15 -34.74
CA ASP A 613 10.49 4.31 -35.59
C ASP A 613 11.10 4.00 -36.97
N SER A 614 11.91 4.91 -37.52
CA SER A 614 12.56 4.70 -38.83
C SER A 614 13.81 3.81 -38.76
N LEU A 615 14.26 3.47 -37.55
CA LEU A 615 15.33 2.49 -37.33
C LEU A 615 14.73 1.08 -37.36
N GLN A 616 14.56 0.59 -38.58
CA GLN A 616 14.24 -0.78 -38.94
C GLN A 616 14.59 -1.80 -37.85
N THR A 617 13.55 -2.53 -37.46
CA THR A 617 13.48 -3.87 -36.83
C THR A 617 14.49 -4.92 -37.33
N ASN A 618 15.38 -4.60 -38.26
CA ASN A 618 16.37 -5.51 -38.84
C ASN A 618 17.83 -5.25 -38.42
N GLN A 619 18.16 -4.14 -37.72
CA GLN A 619 19.56 -3.83 -37.34
C GLN A 619 19.93 -4.07 -35.87
N ILE A 620 18.97 -4.35 -34.98
CA ILE A 620 19.27 -4.80 -33.58
C ILE A 620 19.49 -6.33 -33.56
N ASN A 621 19.98 -6.89 -34.66
CA ASN A 621 20.31 -8.30 -34.76
C ASN A 621 21.76 -8.51 -34.32
N ARG A 622 21.90 -9.26 -33.21
CA ARG A 622 23.12 -9.92 -32.65
C ARG A 622 23.80 -9.20 -31.48
N GLY A 623 23.17 -9.36 -30.32
CA GLY A 623 23.76 -9.20 -28.98
C GLY A 623 22.75 -8.54 -28.06
N SER A 624 21.83 -9.31 -27.51
CA SER A 624 20.69 -8.80 -26.73
C SER A 624 21.16 -8.20 -25.40
N ASP A 625 21.03 -6.87 -25.25
CA ASP A 625 21.45 -6.14 -24.07
C ASP A 625 20.26 -5.95 -23.11
N VAL A 626 20.29 -6.63 -21.97
CA VAL A 626 19.27 -6.48 -20.91
C VAL A 626 19.15 -5.02 -20.44
N LEU A 627 20.22 -4.22 -20.54
CA LEU A 627 20.20 -2.79 -20.19
C LEU A 627 19.38 -1.97 -21.19
N ILE A 628 19.35 -2.33 -22.49
CA ILE A 628 18.48 -1.68 -23.48
C ILE A 628 17.02 -1.95 -23.11
N ALA A 629 16.66 -3.20 -22.84
CA ALA A 629 15.29 -3.53 -22.42
C ALA A 629 14.89 -2.81 -21.12
N ALA A 630 15.80 -2.74 -20.13
CA ALA A 630 15.56 -1.99 -18.90
C ALA A 630 15.32 -0.49 -19.17
N THR A 631 16.13 0.11 -20.05
CA THR A 631 16.02 1.52 -20.44
C THR A 631 14.71 1.81 -21.18
N LEU A 632 14.30 0.94 -22.11
CA LEU A 632 13.01 1.05 -22.82
C LEU A 632 11.83 0.94 -21.87
N ARG A 633 11.86 0.05 -20.85
CA ARG A 633 10.82 0.04 -19.81
C ARG A 633 10.80 1.33 -19.01
N SER A 634 11.94 1.90 -18.66
CA SER A 634 12.00 3.17 -17.92
C SER A 634 11.47 4.34 -18.76
N PHE A 635 11.70 4.34 -20.09
CA PHE A 635 11.00 5.25 -21.02
C PHE A 635 9.49 5.03 -21.02
N GLY A 636 9.05 3.77 -21.13
CA GLY A 636 7.63 3.42 -21.04
C GLY A 636 6.99 3.91 -19.74
N ASN A 637 7.69 3.79 -18.61
CA ASN A 637 7.24 4.31 -17.32
C ASN A 637 7.14 5.84 -17.29
N ILE A 638 8.13 6.56 -17.83
CA ILE A 638 8.05 8.03 -17.97
C ILE A 638 6.84 8.41 -18.83
N LEU A 639 6.65 7.74 -19.96
CA LEU A 639 5.53 8.00 -20.87
C LEU A 639 4.19 7.61 -20.23
N PHE A 640 4.15 6.59 -19.38
CA PHE A 640 2.99 6.21 -18.58
C PHE A 640 2.63 7.30 -17.56
N GLN A 641 3.62 7.87 -16.86
CA GLN A 641 3.42 9.03 -15.97
C GLN A 641 2.99 10.29 -16.74
N GLN A 642 3.46 10.43 -17.98
CA GLN A 642 3.02 11.47 -18.92
C GLN A 642 1.77 11.06 -19.72
N VAL A 643 1.21 9.89 -19.42
CA VAL A 643 -0.11 9.48 -19.88
C VAL A 643 -0.21 9.31 -21.40
N LYS A 644 0.94 9.02 -21.99
CA LYS A 644 1.05 8.66 -23.39
C LYS A 644 0.99 7.15 -23.48
N TYR A 645 -0.17 6.58 -23.19
CA TYR A 645 -0.33 5.12 -23.04
C TYR A 645 0.00 4.34 -24.31
N ASP A 646 -0.36 4.86 -25.48
CA ASP A 646 -0.03 4.21 -26.76
C ASP A 646 1.49 4.18 -27.00
N GLU A 647 2.19 5.31 -26.76
CA GLU A 647 3.64 5.37 -26.85
C GLU A 647 4.30 4.47 -25.79
N ALA A 648 3.83 4.52 -24.54
CA ALA A 648 4.34 3.69 -23.45
C ALA A 648 4.20 2.18 -23.75
N LEU A 649 3.07 1.77 -24.34
CA LEU A 649 2.81 0.39 -24.73
C LEU A 649 3.85 -0.10 -25.74
N ILE A 650 4.20 0.72 -26.74
CA ILE A 650 5.22 0.38 -27.75
C ILE A 650 6.57 0.12 -27.08
N PHE A 651 7.02 1.01 -26.19
CA PHE A 651 8.29 0.85 -25.48
C PHE A 651 8.32 -0.39 -24.59
N HIS A 652 7.23 -0.69 -23.87
CA HIS A 652 7.14 -1.90 -23.06
C HIS A 652 7.10 -3.18 -23.91
N GLN A 653 6.43 -3.16 -25.06
CA GLN A 653 6.42 -4.27 -26.01
C GLN A 653 7.80 -4.51 -26.63
N GLN A 654 8.50 -3.45 -27.05
CA GLN A 654 9.88 -3.56 -27.55
C GLN A 654 10.83 -4.14 -26.50
N ALA A 655 10.71 -3.69 -25.24
CA ALA A 655 11.49 -4.24 -24.14
C ALA A 655 11.21 -5.74 -23.93
N LEU A 656 9.93 -6.14 -23.99
CA LEU A 656 9.52 -7.54 -23.87
C LEU A 656 10.14 -8.40 -24.99
N THR A 657 10.07 -7.97 -26.25
CA THR A 657 10.65 -8.71 -27.39
C THR A 657 12.14 -8.96 -27.19
N ILE A 658 12.90 -7.95 -26.75
CA ILE A 658 14.35 -8.08 -26.49
C ILE A 658 14.61 -9.10 -25.35
N LEU A 659 13.78 -9.09 -24.31
CA LEU A 659 13.93 -10.00 -23.17
C LEU A 659 13.58 -11.45 -23.52
N GLU A 660 12.53 -11.67 -24.31
CA GLU A 660 12.13 -13.00 -24.81
C GLU A 660 13.22 -13.60 -25.72
N GLU A 661 13.81 -12.78 -26.60
CA GLU A 661 14.96 -13.20 -27.43
C GLU A 661 16.22 -13.49 -26.63
N TYR A 662 16.50 -12.72 -25.56
CA TYR A 662 17.68 -12.91 -24.71
C TYR A 662 17.59 -14.16 -23.85
N TYR A 663 16.53 -14.27 -23.04
CA TYR A 663 16.47 -15.30 -22.02
C TYR A 663 16.10 -16.67 -22.61
N GLN A 664 15.34 -16.78 -23.71
CA GLN A 664 14.91 -18.06 -24.31
C GLN A 664 14.20 -19.07 -23.35
N TYR A 665 14.02 -18.72 -22.08
CA TYR A 665 13.29 -19.43 -21.04
C TYR A 665 12.51 -18.40 -20.18
N PRO A 666 11.47 -18.82 -19.43
CA PRO A 666 10.70 -17.90 -18.58
C PRO A 666 11.61 -17.20 -17.57
N HIS A 667 11.58 -15.87 -17.49
CA HIS A 667 12.45 -15.08 -16.59
C HIS A 667 11.67 -13.96 -15.88
N ILE A 668 12.13 -13.55 -14.69
CA ILE A 668 11.46 -12.52 -13.87
C ILE A 668 11.32 -11.19 -14.63
N ASP A 669 12.34 -10.78 -15.39
CA ASP A 669 12.28 -9.53 -16.18
C ASP A 669 11.17 -9.55 -17.25
N ILE A 670 10.88 -10.73 -17.81
CA ILE A 670 9.77 -10.94 -18.76
C ILE A 670 8.44 -10.75 -18.01
N ALA A 671 8.29 -11.37 -16.84
CA ALA A 671 7.10 -11.22 -16.00
C ALA A 671 6.85 -9.77 -15.55
N VAL A 672 7.90 -9.02 -15.22
CA VAL A 672 7.79 -7.59 -14.89
C VAL A 672 7.31 -6.78 -16.10
N SER A 673 7.80 -7.12 -17.29
CA SER A 673 7.39 -6.46 -18.54
C SER A 673 5.93 -6.76 -18.88
N PHE A 674 5.46 -7.99 -18.68
CA PHE A 674 4.03 -8.32 -18.76
C PHE A 674 3.19 -7.50 -17.76
N GLY A 675 3.65 -7.34 -16.52
CA GLY A 675 2.96 -6.49 -15.53
C GLY A 675 2.82 -5.04 -15.98
N TYR A 676 3.89 -4.45 -16.55
CA TYR A 676 3.83 -3.09 -17.09
C TYR A 676 2.87 -2.98 -18.28
N ILE A 677 2.93 -3.91 -19.23
CA ILE A 677 1.98 -3.96 -20.35
C ILE A 677 0.54 -4.08 -19.85
N GLY A 678 0.28 -4.97 -18.88
CA GLY A 678 -1.04 -5.12 -18.25
C GLY A 678 -1.53 -3.81 -17.63
N SER A 679 -0.65 -3.08 -16.93
CA SER A 679 -1.01 -1.78 -16.33
C SER A 679 -1.35 -0.72 -17.36
N VAL A 680 -0.64 -0.67 -18.49
CA VAL A 680 -0.92 0.26 -19.59
C VAL A 680 -2.26 -0.08 -20.25
N LEU A 681 -2.50 -1.35 -20.54
CA LEU A 681 -3.74 -1.83 -21.17
C LEU A 681 -4.96 -1.59 -20.27
N MET A 682 -4.82 -1.72 -18.95
CA MET A 682 -5.86 -1.35 -17.99
C MET A 682 -6.19 0.14 -18.06
N CYS A 683 -5.19 1.01 -18.15
CA CYS A 683 -5.41 2.46 -18.33
C CYS A 683 -6.05 2.79 -19.69
N GLN A 684 -5.88 1.94 -20.70
CA GLN A 684 -6.57 2.04 -21.99
C GLN A 684 -7.97 1.39 -21.99
N GLU A 685 -8.46 0.93 -20.84
CA GLU A 685 -9.75 0.24 -20.68
C GLU A 685 -9.86 -1.06 -21.50
N LYS A 686 -8.72 -1.68 -21.83
CA LYS A 686 -8.62 -2.98 -22.52
C LYS A 686 -8.44 -4.11 -21.49
N TYR A 687 -9.44 -4.29 -20.63
CA TYR A 687 -9.36 -5.14 -19.43
C TYR A 687 -9.06 -6.62 -19.73
N ASP A 688 -9.72 -7.23 -20.72
CA ASP A 688 -9.47 -8.63 -21.11
C ASP A 688 -8.00 -8.90 -21.43
N LYS A 689 -7.38 -8.01 -22.21
CA LYS A 689 -5.96 -8.13 -22.58
C LYS A 689 -5.05 -7.86 -21.39
N ALA A 690 -5.41 -6.91 -20.53
CA ALA A 690 -4.66 -6.63 -19.31
C ALA A 690 -4.62 -7.86 -18.38
N LEU A 691 -5.75 -8.55 -18.23
CA LEU A 691 -5.86 -9.77 -17.43
C LEU A 691 -4.99 -10.90 -18.00
N ASP A 692 -4.96 -11.13 -19.31
CA ASP A 692 -4.08 -12.12 -19.95
C ASP A 692 -2.60 -11.88 -19.61
N PHE A 693 -2.12 -10.65 -19.78
CA PHE A 693 -0.75 -10.29 -19.45
C PHE A 693 -0.44 -10.45 -17.96
N CYS A 694 -1.34 -10.06 -17.07
CA CYS A 694 -1.18 -10.27 -15.63
C CYS A 694 -1.14 -11.76 -15.25
N GLN A 695 -1.97 -12.61 -15.87
CA GLN A 695 -1.97 -14.06 -15.64
C GLN A 695 -0.67 -14.70 -16.13
N ARG A 696 -0.15 -14.29 -17.29
CA ARG A 696 1.16 -14.73 -17.81
C ARG A 696 2.29 -14.35 -16.85
N ALA A 697 2.25 -13.16 -16.27
CA ALA A 697 3.23 -12.74 -15.26
C ALA A 697 3.16 -13.63 -13.99
N ILE A 698 1.96 -13.93 -13.49
CA ILE A 698 1.76 -14.81 -12.33
C ILE A 698 2.27 -16.24 -12.61
N SER A 699 2.03 -16.78 -13.81
CA SER A 699 2.53 -18.11 -14.19
C SER A 699 4.06 -18.20 -14.09
N ILE A 700 4.78 -17.16 -14.51
CA ILE A 700 6.24 -17.10 -14.37
C ILE A 700 6.61 -16.95 -12.89
N TYR A 701 5.99 -16.03 -12.14
CA TYR A 701 6.32 -15.82 -10.74
C TYR A 701 6.07 -17.06 -9.86
N THR A 702 5.00 -17.80 -10.11
CA THR A 702 4.66 -19.03 -9.37
C THR A 702 5.63 -20.17 -9.67
N GLY A 703 6.18 -20.25 -10.89
CA GLY A 703 7.25 -21.18 -11.23
C GLY A 703 8.55 -20.92 -10.45
N TYR A 704 8.92 -19.65 -10.26
CA TYR A 704 10.11 -19.26 -9.50
C TYR A 704 9.89 -19.25 -7.99
N TYR A 705 8.68 -18.92 -7.53
CA TYR A 705 8.34 -18.78 -6.13
C TYR A 705 7.10 -19.62 -5.78
N PRO A 706 7.25 -20.96 -5.62
CA PRO A 706 6.12 -21.87 -5.39
C PRO A 706 5.34 -21.57 -4.10
N ASN A 707 6.02 -20.97 -3.11
CA ASN A 707 5.43 -20.62 -1.82
C ASN A 707 4.77 -19.24 -1.78
N GLY A 708 4.79 -18.49 -2.90
CA GLY A 708 4.32 -17.10 -3.03
C GLY A 708 5.46 -16.08 -3.00
N HIS A 709 5.21 -14.86 -3.50
CA HIS A 709 6.21 -13.77 -3.46
C HIS A 709 5.52 -12.40 -3.54
N ILE A 710 6.22 -11.33 -3.13
CA ILE A 710 5.71 -9.96 -3.21
C ILE A 710 5.34 -9.56 -4.64
N TYR A 711 6.03 -10.09 -5.66
CA TYR A 711 5.72 -9.86 -7.08
C TYR A 711 4.39 -10.50 -7.51
N THR A 712 4.10 -11.70 -7.01
CA THR A 712 2.81 -12.35 -7.20
C THR A 712 1.72 -11.52 -6.52
N ALA A 713 1.94 -11.09 -5.28
CA ALA A 713 0.99 -10.25 -4.55
C ALA A 713 0.70 -8.92 -5.27
N SER A 714 1.71 -8.22 -5.81
CA SER A 714 1.47 -7.00 -6.58
C SER A 714 0.69 -7.24 -7.87
N THR A 715 0.87 -8.41 -8.49
CA THR A 715 0.13 -8.74 -9.71
C THR A 715 -1.32 -9.12 -9.40
N LEU A 716 -1.58 -9.77 -8.26
CA LEU A 716 -2.93 -10.03 -7.76
C LEU A 716 -3.68 -8.73 -7.43
N ASP A 717 -3.03 -7.75 -6.82
CA ASP A 717 -3.60 -6.41 -6.57
C ASP A 717 -4.12 -5.76 -7.86
N TYR A 718 -3.35 -5.86 -8.96
CA TYR A 718 -3.77 -5.38 -10.29
C TYR A 718 -5.00 -6.12 -10.83
N ILE A 719 -5.00 -7.45 -10.76
CA ILE A 719 -6.14 -8.26 -11.21
C ILE A 719 -7.38 -7.92 -10.38
N GLY A 720 -7.25 -7.82 -9.06
CA GLY A 720 -8.35 -7.43 -8.17
C GLY A 720 -8.93 -6.06 -8.54
N TYR A 721 -8.07 -5.10 -8.89
CA TYR A 721 -8.52 -3.77 -9.30
C TYR A 721 -9.20 -3.75 -10.67
N ILE A 722 -8.68 -4.50 -11.65
CA ILE A 722 -9.32 -4.65 -12.98
C ILE A 722 -10.72 -5.24 -12.81
N LEU A 723 -10.86 -6.34 -12.06
CA LEU A 723 -12.14 -6.99 -11.80
C LEU A 723 -13.11 -6.05 -11.04
N TYR A 724 -12.59 -5.22 -10.12
CA TYR A 724 -13.38 -4.19 -9.46
C TYR A 724 -13.91 -3.13 -10.45
N LEU A 725 -13.10 -2.68 -11.40
CA LEU A 725 -13.52 -1.73 -12.44
C LEU A 725 -14.60 -2.32 -13.35
N GLU A 726 -14.49 -3.61 -13.68
CA GLU A 726 -15.49 -4.38 -14.43
C GLU A 726 -16.74 -4.72 -13.61
N LYS A 727 -16.79 -4.31 -12.33
CA LYS A 727 -17.85 -4.60 -11.36
C LYS A 727 -18.05 -6.08 -11.06
N MET A 728 -17.04 -6.90 -11.32
CA MET A 728 -16.99 -8.32 -10.96
C MET A 728 -16.55 -8.48 -9.50
N TYR A 729 -17.36 -7.95 -8.58
CA TYR A 729 -16.97 -7.77 -7.18
C TYR A 729 -16.64 -9.08 -6.45
N ASP A 730 -17.36 -10.17 -6.71
CA ASP A 730 -17.11 -11.45 -6.03
C ASP A 730 -15.79 -12.10 -6.46
N GLU A 731 -15.40 -11.92 -7.73
CA GLU A 731 -14.11 -12.40 -8.23
C GLU A 731 -12.96 -11.52 -7.75
N ALA A 732 -13.15 -10.19 -7.76
CA ALA A 732 -12.20 -9.24 -7.20
C ALA A 732 -11.93 -9.55 -5.71
N LEU A 733 -12.98 -9.84 -4.93
CA LEU A 733 -12.86 -10.18 -3.50
C LEU A 733 -12.00 -11.43 -3.30
N LYS A 734 -12.23 -12.50 -4.07
CA LYS A 734 -11.43 -13.74 -4.01
C LYS A 734 -9.96 -13.47 -4.28
N ILE A 735 -9.65 -12.65 -5.29
CA ILE A 735 -8.27 -12.29 -5.64
C ILE A 735 -7.60 -11.50 -4.51
N TYR A 736 -8.28 -10.53 -3.92
CA TYR A 736 -7.73 -9.76 -2.80
C TYR A 736 -7.58 -10.59 -1.52
N GLU A 737 -8.49 -11.52 -1.24
CA GLU A 737 -8.37 -12.48 -0.12
C GLU A 737 -7.16 -13.42 -0.32
N GLN A 738 -6.93 -13.88 -1.56
CA GLN A 738 -5.74 -14.66 -1.91
C GLN A 738 -4.45 -13.84 -1.72
N GLU A 739 -4.44 -12.57 -2.16
CA GLU A 739 -3.31 -11.67 -1.93
C GLU A 739 -3.05 -11.49 -0.43
N LEU A 740 -4.10 -11.22 0.35
CA LEU A 740 -4.02 -11.01 1.79
C LEU A 740 -3.46 -12.24 2.52
N ALA A 741 -3.98 -13.43 2.23
CA ALA A 741 -3.53 -14.68 2.83
C ALA A 741 -2.05 -14.95 2.51
N MET A 742 -1.63 -14.69 1.26
CA MET A 742 -0.22 -14.79 0.87
C MET A 742 0.63 -13.80 1.66
N LEU A 743 0.24 -12.53 1.72
CA LEU A 743 1.01 -11.49 2.42
C LEU A 743 1.10 -11.76 3.94
N GLN A 744 0.06 -12.28 4.57
CA GLN A 744 0.07 -12.64 5.99
C GLN A 744 1.04 -13.78 6.31
N LYS A 745 1.20 -14.75 5.40
CA LYS A 745 2.18 -15.83 5.55
C LYS A 745 3.62 -15.30 5.49
N TYR A 746 3.89 -14.29 4.66
CA TYR A 746 5.22 -13.69 4.51
C TYR A 746 5.55 -12.64 5.56
N TYR A 747 4.53 -11.95 6.10
CA TYR A 747 4.70 -10.84 7.01
C TYR A 747 3.93 -11.09 8.32
N PRO A 748 4.55 -11.74 9.33
CA PRO A 748 3.90 -12.06 10.61
C PRO A 748 3.49 -10.82 11.42
N CYS A 749 4.02 -9.64 11.09
CA CYS A 749 3.81 -8.40 11.81
C CYS A 749 3.27 -7.29 10.90
N GLY A 750 1.94 -7.26 10.70
CA GLY A 750 1.17 -6.09 10.19
C GLY A 750 1.87 -5.22 9.14
N HIS A 751 2.41 -5.80 8.08
CA HIS A 751 3.24 -5.08 7.13
C HIS A 751 2.41 -4.21 6.18
N VAL A 752 3.01 -3.15 5.63
CA VAL A 752 2.34 -2.18 4.75
C VAL A 752 1.56 -2.80 3.60
N ASN A 753 2.08 -3.87 2.99
CA ASN A 753 1.39 -4.53 1.87
C ASN A 753 0.05 -5.14 2.28
N ILE A 754 -0.08 -5.56 3.54
CA ILE A 754 -1.35 -6.03 4.11
C ILE A 754 -2.37 -4.88 4.09
N ALA A 755 -1.95 -3.65 4.39
CA ALA A 755 -2.84 -2.49 4.34
C ALA A 755 -3.38 -2.22 2.93
N TYR A 756 -2.59 -2.45 1.88
CA TYR A 756 -3.08 -2.31 0.49
C TYR A 756 -4.15 -3.35 0.15
N ALA A 757 -3.89 -4.63 0.44
CA ALA A 757 -4.87 -5.69 0.21
C ALA A 757 -6.18 -5.43 0.99
N LEU A 758 -6.09 -5.03 2.27
CA LEU A 758 -7.26 -4.67 3.08
C LEU A 758 -8.01 -3.45 2.51
N CYS A 759 -7.29 -2.46 1.96
CA CYS A 759 -7.93 -1.32 1.29
C CYS A 759 -8.66 -1.73 0.00
N GLY A 760 -8.11 -2.68 -0.76
CA GLY A 760 -8.75 -3.29 -1.92
C GLY A 760 -10.05 -4.00 -1.54
N ILE A 761 -10.01 -4.84 -0.50
CA ILE A 761 -11.20 -5.52 0.05
C ILE A 761 -12.26 -4.49 0.50
N GLY A 762 -11.85 -3.44 1.22
CA GLY A 762 -12.73 -2.35 1.61
C GLY A 762 -13.39 -1.64 0.41
N SER A 763 -12.66 -1.47 -0.69
CA SER A 763 -13.17 -0.89 -1.95
C SER A 763 -14.20 -1.80 -2.60
N VAL A 764 -13.96 -3.11 -2.64
CA VAL A 764 -14.90 -4.09 -3.19
C VAL A 764 -16.20 -4.13 -2.38
N HIS A 765 -16.12 -4.20 -1.05
CA HIS A 765 -17.32 -4.14 -0.19
C HIS A 765 -18.08 -2.82 -0.35
N CYS A 766 -17.36 -1.70 -0.49
CA CYS A 766 -17.98 -0.41 -0.78
C CYS A 766 -18.75 -0.45 -2.13
N GLY A 767 -18.17 -1.06 -3.16
CA GLY A 767 -18.81 -1.30 -4.46
C GLY A 767 -20.06 -2.18 -4.36
N GLN A 768 -20.04 -3.19 -3.48
CA GLN A 768 -21.19 -4.05 -3.15
C GLN A 768 -22.25 -3.35 -2.27
N ARG A 769 -22.06 -2.08 -1.89
CA ARG A 769 -22.90 -1.33 -0.92
C ARG A 769 -22.92 -1.94 0.49
N LYS A 770 -21.94 -2.78 0.81
CA LYS A 770 -21.66 -3.38 2.12
C LYS A 770 -20.80 -2.43 2.95
N TYR A 771 -21.40 -1.33 3.37
CA TYR A 771 -20.68 -0.19 3.94
C TYR A 771 -20.09 -0.48 5.34
N ASP A 772 -20.72 -1.34 6.13
CA ASP A 772 -20.24 -1.70 7.47
C ASP A 772 -19.02 -2.65 7.41
N GLU A 773 -18.98 -3.57 6.46
CA GLU A 773 -17.78 -4.36 6.21
C GLU A 773 -16.66 -3.46 5.67
N ALA A 774 -16.97 -2.59 4.69
CA ALA A 774 -15.98 -1.69 4.09
C ALA A 774 -15.28 -0.80 5.12
N ILE A 775 -16.03 -0.21 6.06
CA ILE A 775 -15.44 0.67 7.08
C ILE A 775 -14.53 -0.10 8.06
N THR A 776 -14.84 -1.36 8.32
CA THR A 776 -14.03 -2.23 9.20
C THR A 776 -12.65 -2.45 8.58
N PHE A 777 -12.61 -2.83 7.30
CA PHE A 777 -11.36 -3.01 6.57
C PHE A 777 -10.58 -1.71 6.41
N TYR A 778 -11.23 -0.58 6.09
CA TYR A 778 -10.53 0.70 6.01
C TYR A 778 -9.96 1.17 7.35
N LYS A 779 -10.63 0.90 8.48
CA LYS A 779 -10.07 1.19 9.81
C LYS A 779 -8.84 0.34 10.10
N GLN A 780 -8.86 -0.95 9.78
CA GLN A 780 -7.67 -1.81 9.90
C GLN A 780 -6.52 -1.32 9.02
N THR A 781 -6.81 -0.91 7.78
CA THR A 781 -5.83 -0.27 6.88
C THR A 781 -5.24 0.99 7.51
N LEU A 782 -6.08 1.84 8.11
CA LEU A 782 -5.65 3.08 8.75
C LEU A 782 -4.73 2.83 9.95
N ASP A 783 -5.08 1.87 10.81
CA ASP A 783 -4.28 1.50 11.99
C ASP A 783 -2.89 0.98 11.60
N ILE A 784 -2.84 0.10 10.60
CA ILE A 784 -1.56 -0.39 10.05
C ILE A 784 -0.79 0.79 9.44
N ALA A 785 -1.43 1.60 8.60
CA ALA A 785 -0.77 2.71 7.94
C ALA A 785 -0.20 3.73 8.96
N GLN A 786 -0.92 4.08 10.02
CA GLN A 786 -0.46 5.00 11.05
C GLN A 786 0.71 4.46 11.88
N LYS A 787 0.79 3.14 12.06
CA LYS A 787 1.86 2.50 12.82
C LYS A 787 3.20 2.51 12.08
N TYR A 788 3.17 2.33 10.75
CA TYR A 788 4.39 2.12 9.95
C TYR A 788 4.78 3.31 9.08
N TYR A 789 3.85 4.21 8.78
CA TYR A 789 4.14 5.41 8.00
C TYR A 789 4.22 6.65 8.87
N PHE A 790 4.97 7.65 8.37
CA PHE A 790 4.93 8.97 8.98
C PHE A 790 3.52 9.58 8.83
N PRO A 791 3.09 10.47 9.74
CA PRO A 791 1.70 10.95 9.81
C PRO A 791 1.14 11.61 8.55
N GLY A 792 2.01 12.11 7.68
CA GLY A 792 1.64 12.75 6.41
C GLY A 792 1.68 11.81 5.21
N HIS A 793 1.75 10.50 5.36
CA HIS A 793 1.88 9.60 4.21
C HIS A 793 0.58 9.53 3.38
N SER A 794 0.69 9.44 2.05
CA SER A 794 -0.45 9.44 1.12
C SER A 794 -1.51 8.38 1.44
N ASN A 795 -1.10 7.16 1.80
CA ASN A 795 -2.06 6.10 2.14
C ASN A 795 -2.93 6.42 3.35
N ILE A 796 -2.41 7.13 4.35
CA ILE A 796 -3.21 7.56 5.51
C ILE A 796 -4.30 8.51 5.01
N ILE A 797 -3.91 9.49 4.18
CA ILE A 797 -4.81 10.49 3.61
C ILE A 797 -5.89 9.83 2.73
N CYS A 798 -5.52 8.93 1.81
CA CYS A 798 -6.47 8.24 0.94
C CYS A 798 -7.46 7.39 1.76
N THR A 799 -6.96 6.66 2.78
CA THR A 799 -7.81 5.84 3.65
C THR A 799 -8.80 6.68 4.45
N LEU A 800 -8.37 7.85 4.96
CA LEU A 800 -9.28 8.80 5.62
C LEU A 800 -10.38 9.28 4.66
N ASN A 801 -10.04 9.60 3.41
CA ASN A 801 -11.04 9.98 2.40
C ASN A 801 -11.99 8.83 2.05
N HIS A 802 -11.52 7.59 1.95
CA HIS A 802 -12.39 6.42 1.74
C HIS A 802 -13.36 6.21 2.90
N ILE A 803 -12.90 6.35 4.15
CA ILE A 803 -13.76 6.28 5.33
C ILE A 803 -14.81 7.40 5.29
N GLY A 804 -14.40 8.64 4.98
CA GLY A 804 -15.30 9.77 4.84
C GLY A 804 -16.39 9.52 3.79
N TYR A 805 -16.01 8.98 2.64
CA TYR A 805 -16.94 8.61 1.57
C TYR A 805 -17.96 7.55 2.03
N VAL A 806 -17.50 6.46 2.66
CA VAL A 806 -18.40 5.40 3.16
C VAL A 806 -19.36 5.95 4.21
N GLN A 807 -18.87 6.77 5.14
CA GLN A 807 -19.72 7.37 6.18
C GLN A 807 -20.75 8.33 5.61
N ARG A 808 -20.41 9.08 4.56
CA ARG A 808 -21.38 9.89 3.82
C ARG A 808 -22.49 9.01 3.22
N LYS A 809 -22.16 7.86 2.63
CA LYS A 809 -23.16 6.91 2.10
C LYS A 809 -24.06 6.30 3.19
N GLN A 810 -23.55 6.19 4.42
CA GLN A 810 -24.33 5.81 5.60
C GLN A 810 -25.15 6.97 6.20
N GLN A 811 -25.17 8.16 5.58
CA GLN A 811 -25.79 9.39 6.09
C GLN A 811 -25.18 9.88 7.42
N LYS A 812 -24.00 9.39 7.82
CA LYS A 812 -23.24 9.85 8.98
C LYS A 812 -22.41 11.09 8.62
N HIS A 813 -23.09 12.16 8.21
CA HIS A 813 -22.48 13.33 7.60
C HIS A 813 -21.43 14.03 8.49
N ASN A 814 -21.65 14.09 9.81
CA ASN A 814 -20.72 14.75 10.73
C ASN A 814 -19.41 13.98 10.88
N GLU A 815 -19.47 12.65 10.96
CA GLU A 815 -18.27 11.81 11.02
C GLU A 815 -17.51 11.88 9.68
N ALA A 816 -18.24 11.84 8.55
CA ALA A 816 -17.63 12.00 7.22
C ALA A 816 -16.84 13.31 7.09
N LEU A 817 -17.40 14.42 7.60
CA LEU A 817 -16.70 15.71 7.62
C LEU A 817 -15.44 15.69 8.50
N ASP A 818 -15.43 14.99 9.63
CA ASP A 818 -14.24 14.85 10.47
C ASP A 818 -13.09 14.19 9.70
N PHE A 819 -13.37 13.04 9.07
CA PHE A 819 -12.37 12.30 8.32
C PHE A 819 -11.83 13.08 7.12
N HIS A 820 -12.69 13.72 6.33
CA HIS A 820 -12.26 14.55 5.20
C HIS A 820 -11.48 15.80 5.64
N ARG A 821 -11.87 16.45 6.75
CA ARG A 821 -11.13 17.61 7.30
C ARG A 821 -9.75 17.20 7.81
N ARG A 822 -9.63 16.03 8.44
CA ARG A 822 -8.33 15.47 8.86
C ARG A 822 -7.45 15.16 7.65
N ALA A 823 -8.00 14.55 6.60
CA ALA A 823 -7.28 14.30 5.36
C ALA A 823 -6.79 15.61 4.71
N LEU A 824 -7.67 16.63 4.64
CA LEU A 824 -7.34 17.96 4.12
C LEU A 824 -6.21 18.62 4.92
N ALA A 825 -6.29 18.62 6.25
CA ALA A 825 -5.26 19.22 7.11
C ALA A 825 -3.89 18.55 6.94
N LEU A 826 -3.87 17.21 6.76
CA LEU A 826 -2.63 16.49 6.47
C LEU A 826 -2.09 16.83 5.08
N GLN A 827 -2.94 16.93 4.06
CA GLN A 827 -2.54 17.32 2.71
C GLN A 827 -1.97 18.75 2.68
N GLU A 828 -2.62 19.71 3.32
CA GLU A 828 -2.17 21.11 3.38
C GLU A 828 -0.84 21.24 4.13
N LYS A 829 -0.63 20.44 5.18
CA LYS A 829 0.59 20.47 5.99
C LYS A 829 1.80 19.83 5.29
N TYR A 830 1.61 18.66 4.68
CA TYR A 830 2.73 17.84 4.16
C TYR A 830 2.90 17.92 2.64
N TYR A 831 1.84 18.23 1.90
CA TYR A 831 1.83 18.28 0.44
C TYR A 831 1.21 19.59 -0.09
N PRO A 832 1.68 20.77 0.36
CA PRO A 832 1.10 22.05 -0.06
C PRO A 832 1.23 22.30 -1.57
N MET A 833 2.07 21.54 -2.28
CA MET A 833 2.26 21.61 -3.73
C MET A 833 1.41 20.62 -4.55
N TYR A 834 0.65 19.72 -3.90
CA TYR A 834 -0.19 18.71 -4.56
C TYR A 834 -1.66 19.17 -4.63
N TYR A 835 -1.89 20.20 -5.43
CA TYR A 835 -3.16 20.94 -5.48
C TYR A 835 -4.37 20.13 -5.96
N ALA A 836 -4.16 19.12 -6.82
CA ALA A 836 -5.25 18.26 -7.32
C ALA A 836 -5.89 17.42 -6.21
N ASN A 837 -5.07 16.85 -5.32
CA ASN A 837 -5.55 16.03 -4.21
C ASN A 837 -6.29 16.86 -3.16
N ILE A 838 -5.81 18.07 -2.90
CA ILE A 838 -6.48 19.03 -2.01
C ILE A 838 -7.83 19.43 -2.61
N ALA A 839 -7.88 19.76 -3.90
CA ALA A 839 -9.14 20.11 -4.57
C ALA A 839 -10.15 18.95 -4.56
N HIS A 840 -9.68 17.70 -4.68
CA HIS A 840 -10.55 16.53 -4.58
C HIS A 840 -11.17 16.39 -3.17
N THR A 841 -10.35 16.48 -2.11
CA THR A 841 -10.85 16.44 -0.73
C THR A 841 -11.81 17.59 -0.43
N LEU A 842 -11.55 18.80 -0.94
CA LEU A 842 -12.47 19.94 -0.83
C LEU A 842 -13.80 19.67 -1.54
N ASN A 843 -13.76 19.03 -2.71
CA ASN A 843 -14.95 18.61 -3.43
C ASN A 843 -15.72 17.48 -2.71
N ASP A 844 -15.05 16.61 -1.97
CA ASP A 844 -15.73 15.59 -1.15
C ASP A 844 -16.39 16.23 0.08
N ILE A 845 -15.74 17.20 0.73
CA ILE A 845 -16.34 18.00 1.82
C ILE A 845 -17.59 18.72 1.33
N GLY A 846 -17.51 19.39 0.17
CA GLY A 846 -18.67 20.06 -0.43
C GLY A 846 -19.81 19.09 -0.75
N ASP A 847 -19.48 17.88 -1.20
CA ASP A 847 -20.51 16.86 -1.44
C ASP A 847 -21.16 16.34 -0.14
N VAL A 848 -20.48 16.36 1.00
CA VAL A 848 -21.12 16.03 2.29
C VAL A 848 -22.03 17.17 2.75
N LEU A 849 -21.61 18.41 2.52
CA LEU A 849 -22.38 19.60 2.90
C LEU A 849 -23.63 19.80 2.03
N ILE A 850 -23.60 19.43 0.75
CA ILE A 850 -24.78 19.46 -0.11
C ILE A 850 -25.83 18.43 0.33
N ASP A 851 -25.40 17.26 0.81
CA ASP A 851 -26.30 16.25 1.38
C ASP A 851 -26.95 16.73 2.70
N GLN A 852 -26.31 17.67 3.42
CA GLN A 852 -26.88 18.37 4.58
C GLN A 852 -27.71 19.62 4.20
N GLU A 853 -27.94 19.87 2.91
CA GLU A 853 -28.61 21.07 2.38
C GLU A 853 -27.92 22.41 2.74
N LYS A 854 -26.64 22.37 3.15
CA LYS A 854 -25.83 23.56 3.47
C LYS A 854 -25.19 24.14 2.22
N TYR A 855 -26.03 24.68 1.34
CA TYR A 855 -25.62 25.08 -0.01
C TYR A 855 -24.58 26.23 -0.02
N ASP A 856 -24.71 27.23 0.86
CA ASP A 856 -23.78 28.37 0.87
C ASP A 856 -22.38 27.99 1.40
N GLU A 857 -22.30 27.08 2.38
CA GLU A 857 -21.02 26.52 2.82
C GLU A 857 -20.40 25.63 1.75
N THR A 858 -21.22 24.82 1.06
CA THR A 858 -20.79 23.98 -0.07
C THR A 858 -20.08 24.82 -1.14
N LEU A 859 -20.67 25.95 -1.54
CA LEU A 859 -20.09 26.85 -2.53
C LEU A 859 -18.74 27.42 -2.10
N LYS A 860 -18.50 27.68 -0.80
CA LYS A 860 -17.18 28.11 -0.31
C LYS A 860 -16.10 27.07 -0.58
N PHE A 861 -16.38 25.80 -0.31
CA PHE A 861 -15.42 24.71 -0.53
C PHE A 861 -15.20 24.43 -2.03
N TYR A 862 -16.26 24.41 -2.84
CA TYR A 862 -16.12 24.24 -4.30
C TYR A 862 -15.41 25.41 -4.97
N ASN A 863 -15.71 26.66 -4.61
CA ASN A 863 -15.01 27.82 -5.17
C ASN A 863 -13.52 27.80 -4.77
N ARG A 864 -13.20 27.41 -3.54
CA ARG A 864 -11.81 27.22 -3.13
C ARG A 864 -11.10 26.14 -3.95
N ALA A 865 -11.76 25.01 -4.20
CA ALA A 865 -11.23 23.94 -5.06
C ALA A 865 -11.02 24.44 -6.50
N LEU A 866 -11.98 25.21 -7.03
CA LEU A 866 -11.94 25.82 -8.36
C LEU A 866 -10.78 26.81 -8.49
N GLU A 867 -10.65 27.77 -7.57
CA GLU A 867 -9.57 28.76 -7.55
C GLU A 867 -8.19 28.09 -7.51
N MET A 868 -8.03 27.04 -6.71
CA MET A 868 -6.81 26.25 -6.68
C MET A 868 -6.56 25.59 -8.03
N GLN A 869 -7.56 24.90 -8.60
CA GLN A 869 -7.42 24.25 -9.90
C GLN A 869 -7.09 25.26 -11.01
N GLU A 870 -7.77 26.40 -11.11
CA GLU A 870 -7.54 27.43 -12.13
C GLU A 870 -6.13 28.03 -12.05
N LYS A 871 -5.60 28.26 -10.83
CA LYS A 871 -4.26 28.77 -10.63
C LYS A 871 -3.17 27.84 -11.19
N TYR A 872 -3.36 26.53 -11.08
CA TYR A 872 -2.38 25.53 -11.51
C TYR A 872 -2.62 25.00 -12.92
N TYR A 873 -3.86 25.05 -13.40
CA TYR A 873 -4.27 24.61 -14.73
C TYR A 873 -4.74 25.79 -15.60
N PRO A 874 -3.83 26.65 -16.07
CA PRO A 874 -4.19 27.83 -16.87
C PRO A 874 -4.82 27.52 -18.24
N ASN A 875 -4.88 26.24 -18.64
CA ASN A 875 -5.41 25.78 -19.94
C ASN A 875 -6.72 24.97 -19.80
N SER A 876 -7.60 25.31 -18.85
CA SER A 876 -8.93 24.70 -18.72
C SER A 876 -8.89 23.18 -18.50
N HIS A 877 -8.22 22.68 -17.45
CA HIS A 877 -8.16 21.23 -17.18
C HIS A 877 -9.54 20.62 -16.87
N VAL A 878 -9.74 19.33 -17.16
CA VAL A 878 -11.05 18.65 -17.00
C VAL A 878 -11.55 18.63 -15.55
N ASP A 879 -10.64 18.64 -14.59
CA ASP A 879 -11.03 18.75 -13.17
C ASP A 879 -11.76 20.07 -12.86
N ILE A 880 -11.43 21.16 -13.55
CA ILE A 880 -12.16 22.43 -13.46
C ILE A 880 -13.62 22.21 -13.89
N ALA A 881 -13.84 21.52 -15.02
CA ALA A 881 -15.19 21.20 -15.48
C ALA A 881 -15.98 20.35 -14.46
N THR A 882 -15.33 19.40 -13.79
CA THR A 882 -16.00 18.60 -12.74
C THR A 882 -16.42 19.45 -11.54
N THR A 883 -15.57 20.39 -11.09
CA THR A 883 -15.91 21.30 -9.99
C THR A 883 -17.00 22.30 -10.41
N LEU A 884 -16.93 22.85 -11.62
CA LEU A 884 -17.97 23.71 -12.19
C LEU A 884 -19.33 23.00 -12.27
N ASN A 885 -19.36 21.72 -12.68
CA ASN A 885 -20.59 20.92 -12.67
C ASN A 885 -21.14 20.71 -11.26
N LYS A 886 -20.27 20.48 -10.27
CA LYS A 886 -20.69 20.39 -8.87
C LYS A 886 -21.30 21.72 -8.38
N ILE A 887 -20.72 22.86 -8.74
CA ILE A 887 -21.27 24.19 -8.46
C ILE A 887 -22.63 24.39 -9.14
N GLY A 888 -22.75 24.02 -10.42
CA GLY A 888 -24.02 24.09 -11.16
C GLY A 888 -25.11 23.25 -10.51
N ARG A 889 -24.79 22.04 -10.05
CA ARG A 889 -25.71 21.17 -9.29
C ARG A 889 -26.13 21.80 -7.96
N THR A 890 -25.24 22.50 -7.26
CA THR A 890 -25.57 23.23 -6.03
C THR A 890 -26.55 24.37 -6.31
N PHE A 891 -26.32 25.15 -7.37
CA PHE A 891 -27.27 26.21 -7.76
C PHE A 891 -28.62 25.66 -8.20
N ARG A 892 -28.67 24.50 -8.89
CA ARG A 892 -29.92 23.80 -9.20
C ARG A 892 -30.69 23.43 -7.94
N ARG A 893 -30.02 22.88 -6.92
CA ARG A 893 -30.65 22.57 -5.62
C ARG A 893 -31.17 23.82 -4.89
N GLN A 894 -30.50 24.96 -5.06
CA GLN A 894 -30.99 26.28 -4.59
C GLN A 894 -32.13 26.86 -5.47
N LYS A 895 -32.56 26.18 -6.54
CA LYS A 895 -33.51 26.68 -7.55
C LYS A 895 -33.03 27.95 -8.28
N LYS A 896 -31.72 28.20 -8.31
CA LYS A 896 -31.09 29.31 -9.06
C LYS A 896 -30.64 28.79 -10.43
N PHE A 897 -31.61 28.52 -11.28
CA PHE A 897 -31.42 27.81 -12.54
C PHE A 897 -30.54 28.56 -13.55
N ASP A 898 -30.66 29.88 -13.68
CA ASP A 898 -29.79 30.70 -14.55
C ASP A 898 -28.30 30.47 -14.27
N LYS A 899 -27.91 30.51 -12.99
CA LYS A 899 -26.54 30.26 -12.56
C LYS A 899 -26.15 28.80 -12.79
N ALA A 900 -27.06 27.85 -12.55
CA ALA A 900 -26.78 26.44 -12.80
C ALA A 900 -26.43 26.21 -14.28
N ILE A 901 -27.19 26.80 -15.21
CA ILE A 901 -26.96 26.73 -16.66
C ILE A 901 -25.60 27.37 -17.00
N GLU A 902 -25.32 28.57 -16.48
CA GLU A 902 -24.05 29.27 -16.73
C GLU A 902 -22.83 28.40 -16.36
N TYR A 903 -22.82 27.80 -15.17
CA TYR A 903 -21.71 26.98 -14.70
C TYR A 903 -21.59 25.65 -15.45
N HIS A 904 -22.72 25.02 -15.81
CA HIS A 904 -22.70 23.83 -16.66
C HIS A 904 -22.21 24.13 -18.07
N GLN A 905 -22.55 25.28 -18.64
CA GLN A 905 -22.10 25.68 -19.96
C GLN A 905 -20.58 25.96 -19.98
N LYS A 906 -20.06 26.63 -18.95
CA LYS A 906 -18.60 26.78 -18.76
C LYS A 906 -17.90 25.41 -18.66
N ALA A 907 -18.47 24.46 -17.92
CA ALA A 907 -17.93 23.10 -17.84
C ALA A 907 -17.93 22.40 -19.21
N LEU A 908 -19.00 22.60 -20.00
CA LEU A 908 -19.18 22.01 -21.32
C LEU A 908 -18.14 22.53 -22.31
N GLU A 909 -17.95 23.85 -22.36
CA GLU A 909 -16.94 24.50 -23.21
C GLU A 909 -15.52 23.97 -22.94
N ILE A 910 -15.20 23.74 -21.66
CA ILE A 910 -13.91 23.16 -21.26
C ILE A 910 -13.80 21.72 -21.79
N GLN A 911 -14.83 20.90 -21.63
CA GLN A 911 -14.79 19.50 -22.06
C GLN A 911 -14.76 19.36 -23.59
N GLU A 912 -15.55 20.14 -24.32
CA GLU A 912 -15.58 20.14 -25.80
C GLU A 912 -14.25 20.60 -26.42
N LYS A 913 -13.47 21.41 -25.69
CA LYS A 913 -12.12 21.82 -26.14
C LYS A 913 -11.06 20.71 -25.98
N HIS A 914 -11.23 19.82 -25.01
CA HIS A 914 -10.23 18.79 -24.67
C HIS A 914 -10.55 17.41 -25.21
N TYR A 915 -11.82 17.13 -25.47
CA TYR A 915 -12.29 15.87 -26.00
C TYR A 915 -12.94 16.07 -27.37
N LEU A 916 -12.90 15.03 -28.22
CA LEU A 916 -13.71 14.99 -29.43
C LEU A 916 -15.20 15.12 -29.04
N SER A 917 -16.02 15.72 -29.91
CA SER A 917 -17.46 15.98 -29.68
C SER A 917 -18.26 14.73 -29.28
N ASP A 918 -17.73 13.55 -29.58
CA ASP A 918 -18.36 12.24 -29.36
C ASP A 918 -17.81 11.53 -28.11
N SER A 919 -17.10 12.23 -27.22
CA SER A 919 -16.60 11.67 -25.97
C SER A 919 -17.69 11.52 -24.92
N VAL A 920 -17.74 10.34 -24.28
CA VAL A 920 -18.70 10.02 -23.22
C VAL A 920 -18.63 10.99 -22.03
N ILE A 921 -17.47 11.62 -21.81
CA ILE A 921 -17.24 12.55 -20.69
C ILE A 921 -18.06 13.84 -20.83
N ILE A 922 -18.40 14.24 -22.07
CA ILE A 922 -19.22 15.41 -22.36
C ILE A 922 -20.66 15.21 -21.83
N ILE A 923 -21.13 13.95 -21.77
CA ILE A 923 -22.48 13.59 -21.31
C ILE A 923 -22.69 13.93 -19.83
N ASP A 924 -21.64 13.81 -19.01
CA ASP A 924 -21.70 14.13 -17.58
C ASP A 924 -21.95 15.62 -17.30
N THR A 925 -21.86 16.46 -18.32
CA THR A 925 -22.22 17.88 -18.28
C THR A 925 -23.55 18.16 -18.99
N ILE A 926 -23.80 17.53 -20.14
CA ILE A 926 -25.05 17.70 -20.90
C ILE A 926 -26.27 17.24 -20.10
N ASN A 927 -26.19 16.10 -19.41
CA ASN A 927 -27.32 15.53 -18.67
C ASN A 927 -27.78 16.43 -17.50
N PRO A 928 -26.89 16.94 -16.62
CA PRO A 928 -27.26 17.92 -15.62
C PRO A 928 -27.94 19.17 -16.18
N SER A 929 -27.45 19.74 -17.29
CA SER A 929 -28.08 20.88 -17.96
C SER A 929 -29.49 20.55 -18.44
N GLY A 930 -29.67 19.39 -19.09
CA GLY A 930 -30.99 18.90 -19.51
C GLY A 930 -31.95 18.75 -18.32
N HIS A 931 -31.47 18.31 -17.16
CA HIS A 931 -32.29 18.25 -15.95
C HIS A 931 -32.65 19.62 -15.38
N VAL A 932 -31.75 20.62 -15.45
CA VAL A 932 -32.07 22.00 -15.04
C VAL A 932 -33.18 22.56 -15.92
N LEU A 933 -33.06 22.42 -17.25
CA LEU A 933 -34.07 22.87 -18.21
C LEU A 933 -35.41 22.13 -18.03
N TYR A 934 -35.38 20.86 -17.63
CA TYR A 934 -36.58 20.08 -17.31
C TYR A 934 -37.30 20.64 -16.07
N GLU A 935 -36.56 21.02 -15.03
CA GLU A 935 -37.13 21.66 -13.83
C GLU A 935 -37.69 23.06 -14.13
N GLU A 936 -37.10 23.80 -15.08
CA GLU A 936 -37.65 25.07 -15.62
C GLU A 936 -38.84 24.89 -16.58
N LYS A 937 -39.27 23.65 -16.84
CA LYS A 937 -40.36 23.30 -17.77
C LYS A 937 -40.09 23.69 -19.24
N GLN A 938 -38.84 23.92 -19.61
CA GLN A 938 -38.43 24.20 -21.00
C GLN A 938 -38.24 22.90 -21.80
N TYR A 939 -39.30 22.10 -21.92
CA TYR A 939 -39.21 20.71 -22.41
C TYR A 939 -38.70 20.55 -23.84
N ASP A 940 -38.85 21.58 -24.70
CA ASP A 940 -38.33 21.54 -26.07
C ASP A 940 -36.80 21.62 -26.09
N ALA A 941 -36.20 22.53 -25.31
CA ALA A 941 -34.75 22.63 -25.16
C ALA A 941 -34.16 21.38 -24.48
N VAL A 942 -34.89 20.76 -23.55
CA VAL A 942 -34.48 19.51 -22.89
C VAL A 942 -34.27 18.38 -23.90
N ASN A 943 -35.17 18.26 -24.88
CA ASN A 943 -35.08 17.22 -25.91
C ASN A 943 -33.80 17.36 -26.74
N ASP A 944 -33.35 18.58 -27.06
CA ASP A 944 -32.12 18.80 -27.82
C ASP A 944 -30.88 18.35 -27.04
N TYR A 945 -30.78 18.71 -25.76
CA TYR A 945 -29.66 18.30 -24.89
C TYR A 945 -29.64 16.78 -24.70
N PHE A 946 -30.76 16.14 -24.35
CA PHE A 946 -30.78 14.69 -24.14
C PHE A 946 -30.64 13.90 -25.44
N ARG A 947 -31.12 14.37 -26.59
CA ARG A 947 -30.90 13.72 -27.89
C ARG A 947 -29.43 13.81 -28.33
N ARG A 948 -28.77 14.93 -28.03
CA ARG A 948 -27.33 15.06 -28.25
C ARG A 948 -26.55 14.06 -27.38
N ALA A 949 -26.87 13.98 -26.09
CA ALA A 949 -26.28 12.98 -25.20
C ALA A 949 -26.52 11.54 -25.70
N LEU A 950 -27.75 11.24 -26.12
CA LEU A 950 -28.13 9.93 -26.66
C LEU A 950 -27.32 9.57 -27.91
N SER A 951 -27.19 10.48 -28.88
CA SER A 951 -26.43 10.23 -30.11
C SER A 951 -24.95 9.94 -29.81
N THR A 952 -24.33 10.68 -28.88
CA THR A 952 -22.96 10.40 -28.43
C THR A 952 -22.86 9.02 -27.77
N GLN A 953 -23.84 8.64 -26.94
CA GLN A 953 -23.87 7.33 -26.27
C GLN A 953 -24.06 6.17 -27.25
N GLU A 954 -24.93 6.31 -28.24
CA GLU A 954 -25.20 5.27 -29.25
C GLU A 954 -23.98 5.04 -30.16
N ASN A 955 -23.22 6.09 -30.48
CA ASN A 955 -21.96 5.95 -31.23
C ASN A 955 -20.88 5.19 -30.44
N PHE A 956 -20.79 5.43 -29.13
CA PHE A 956 -19.76 4.81 -28.28
C PHE A 956 -20.15 3.42 -27.77
N TYR A 957 -21.45 3.16 -27.57
CA TYR A 957 -21.99 1.89 -27.10
C TYR A 957 -23.01 1.31 -28.09
N PRO A 958 -22.57 0.74 -29.23
CA PRO A 958 -23.48 0.26 -30.29
C PRO A 958 -24.41 -0.86 -29.81
N ASP A 959 -23.94 -1.70 -28.88
CA ASP A 959 -24.71 -2.82 -28.33
C ASP A 959 -25.66 -2.45 -27.17
N GLY A 960 -25.70 -1.16 -26.81
CA GLY A 960 -26.49 -0.60 -25.71
C GLY A 960 -25.80 -0.68 -24.35
N HIS A 961 -25.68 0.47 -23.67
CA HIS A 961 -25.11 0.61 -22.33
C HIS A 961 -26.13 1.18 -21.33
N ILE A 962 -25.93 0.92 -20.03
CA ILE A 962 -26.86 1.37 -18.99
C ILE A 962 -27.05 2.89 -18.94
N GLU A 963 -26.01 3.67 -19.24
CA GLU A 963 -26.15 5.14 -19.29
C GLU A 963 -27.02 5.60 -20.47
N THR A 964 -27.02 4.85 -21.57
CA THR A 964 -27.92 5.10 -22.71
C THR A 964 -29.38 4.92 -22.28
N SER A 965 -29.67 3.88 -21.50
CA SER A 965 -31.04 3.64 -21.02
C SER A 965 -31.52 4.74 -20.08
N ARG A 966 -30.66 5.28 -19.19
CA ARG A 966 -31.02 6.38 -18.28
C ARG A 966 -31.31 7.69 -19.02
N THR A 967 -30.56 7.98 -20.09
CA THR A 967 -30.84 9.12 -20.97
C THR A 967 -32.19 8.92 -21.67
N LEU A 968 -32.45 7.72 -22.21
CA LEU A 968 -33.74 7.37 -22.80
C LEU A 968 -34.88 7.53 -21.79
N ASP A 969 -34.74 7.07 -20.55
CA ASP A 969 -35.76 7.29 -19.51
C ASP A 969 -36.00 8.78 -19.21
N SER A 970 -34.96 9.61 -19.30
CA SER A 970 -35.09 11.06 -19.11
C SER A 970 -35.80 11.73 -20.29
N ILE A 971 -35.56 11.27 -21.52
CA ILE A 971 -36.32 11.67 -22.71
C ILE A 971 -37.79 11.23 -22.57
N GLY A 972 -38.04 9.98 -22.16
CA GLY A 972 -39.39 9.45 -21.96
C GLY A 972 -40.20 10.26 -20.95
N ARG A 973 -39.59 10.63 -19.82
CA ARG A 973 -40.21 11.55 -18.83
C ARG A 973 -40.51 12.93 -19.41
N THR A 974 -39.63 13.46 -20.27
CA THR A 974 -39.82 14.75 -20.94
C THR A 974 -41.00 14.69 -21.91
N LEU A 975 -41.07 13.64 -22.73
CA LEU A 975 -42.17 13.40 -23.66
C LEU A 975 -43.51 13.21 -22.93
N TYR A 976 -43.50 12.52 -21.79
CA TYR A 976 -44.69 12.39 -20.92
C TYR A 976 -45.21 13.75 -20.45
N LYS A 977 -44.32 14.66 -20.02
CA LYS A 977 -44.73 16.04 -19.64
C LYS A 977 -45.24 16.87 -20.81
N GLN A 978 -44.77 16.59 -22.03
CA GLN A 978 -45.31 17.16 -23.27
C GLN A 978 -46.62 16.51 -23.73
N LYS A 979 -47.17 15.53 -22.97
CA LYS A 979 -48.35 14.73 -23.34
C LYS A 979 -48.17 13.88 -24.61
N LYS A 980 -46.94 13.65 -25.05
CA LYS A 980 -46.60 12.77 -26.19
C LYS A 980 -46.47 11.32 -25.70
N TYR A 981 -47.60 10.74 -25.29
CA TYR A 981 -47.62 9.48 -24.56
C TYR A 981 -47.08 8.28 -25.37
N ASP A 982 -47.41 8.17 -26.64
CA ASP A 982 -47.00 7.01 -27.46
C ASP A 982 -45.48 7.02 -27.73
N GLU A 983 -44.90 8.19 -28.01
CA GLU A 983 -43.45 8.36 -28.15
C GLU A 983 -42.73 8.07 -26.82
N ALA A 984 -43.29 8.51 -25.69
CA ALA A 984 -42.74 8.25 -24.36
C ALA A 984 -42.67 6.75 -24.05
N ILE A 985 -43.74 6.00 -24.35
CA ILE A 985 -43.78 4.54 -24.18
C ILE A 985 -42.70 3.87 -25.05
N GLN A 986 -42.56 4.26 -26.33
CA GLN A 986 -41.56 3.68 -27.22
C GLN A 986 -40.13 3.88 -26.68
N VAL A 987 -39.82 5.07 -26.17
CA VAL A 987 -38.50 5.38 -25.63
C VAL A 987 -38.22 4.62 -24.33
N HIS A 988 -39.19 4.57 -23.40
CA HIS A 988 -39.04 3.76 -22.18
C HIS A 988 -38.94 2.26 -22.47
N GLN A 989 -39.62 1.74 -23.49
CA GLN A 989 -39.51 0.33 -23.89
C GLN A 989 -38.12 0.00 -24.45
N LYS A 990 -37.51 0.93 -25.20
CA LYS A 990 -36.11 0.81 -25.64
C LYS A 990 -35.15 0.80 -24.44
N ALA A 991 -35.35 1.71 -23.47
CA ALA A 991 -34.55 1.74 -22.25
C ALA A 991 -34.66 0.42 -21.47
N LEU A 992 -35.89 -0.08 -21.30
CA LEU A 992 -36.19 -1.35 -20.63
C LEU A 992 -35.48 -2.52 -21.31
N THR A 993 -35.51 -2.61 -22.65
CA THR A 993 -34.87 -3.70 -23.40
C THR A 993 -33.35 -3.73 -23.15
N ILE A 994 -32.68 -2.57 -23.10
CA ILE A 994 -31.24 -2.47 -22.79
C ILE A 994 -30.96 -2.94 -21.36
N GLN A 995 -31.77 -2.47 -20.39
CA GLN A 995 -31.61 -2.81 -18.97
C GLN A 995 -31.86 -4.31 -18.71
N GLU A 996 -32.90 -4.90 -19.31
CA GLU A 996 -33.23 -6.32 -19.16
C GLU A 996 -32.12 -7.22 -19.70
N LYS A 997 -31.49 -6.86 -20.84
CA LYS A 997 -30.35 -7.57 -21.43
C LYS A 997 -29.11 -7.52 -20.53
N GLN A 998 -28.81 -6.37 -19.92
CA GLN A 998 -27.61 -6.23 -19.07
C GLN A 998 -27.78 -6.82 -17.67
N PHE A 999 -28.94 -6.63 -17.03
CA PHE A 999 -29.16 -7.03 -15.64
C PHE A 999 -29.86 -8.37 -15.45
N ARG A 1000 -30.11 -9.12 -16.53
CA ARG A 1000 -30.86 -10.40 -16.48
C ARG A 1000 -32.15 -10.27 -15.68
N LEU A 1001 -32.95 -9.25 -16.02
CA LEU A 1001 -34.31 -8.97 -15.52
C LEU A 1001 -34.46 -8.47 -14.05
N ALA A 1002 -33.38 -8.19 -13.31
CA ALA A 1002 -33.47 -7.91 -11.87
C ALA A 1002 -32.59 -6.72 -11.40
N HIS A 1003 -33.05 -5.49 -11.62
CA HIS A 1003 -32.36 -4.28 -11.11
C HIS A 1003 -33.34 -3.11 -10.89
N VAL A 1004 -33.00 -2.15 -10.01
CA VAL A 1004 -33.85 -1.00 -9.67
C VAL A 1004 -34.16 -0.12 -10.90
N ASP A 1005 -33.19 0.05 -11.80
CA ASP A 1005 -33.38 0.80 -13.05
C ASP A 1005 -34.51 0.18 -13.92
N VAL A 1006 -34.62 -1.16 -13.97
CA VAL A 1006 -35.73 -1.86 -14.66
C VAL A 1006 -37.06 -1.52 -14.00
N ALA A 1007 -37.10 -1.50 -12.67
CA ALA A 1007 -38.30 -1.16 -11.92
C ALA A 1007 -38.73 0.31 -12.13
N ASP A 1008 -37.79 1.25 -12.28
CA ASP A 1008 -38.08 2.66 -12.60
C ASP A 1008 -38.74 2.80 -13.98
N SER A 1009 -38.18 2.17 -15.02
CA SER A 1009 -38.75 2.22 -16.38
C SER A 1009 -40.14 1.58 -16.43
N LEU A 1010 -40.34 0.43 -15.78
CA LEU A 1010 -41.67 -0.19 -15.67
C LEU A 1010 -42.68 0.72 -14.96
N ASN A 1011 -42.28 1.38 -13.86
CA ASN A 1011 -43.15 2.34 -13.16
C ASN A 1011 -43.48 3.56 -14.03
N ASN A 1012 -42.52 4.07 -14.81
CA ASN A 1012 -42.75 5.19 -15.71
C ASN A 1012 -43.73 4.82 -16.85
N ILE A 1013 -43.59 3.62 -17.43
CA ILE A 1013 -44.57 3.09 -18.41
C ILE A 1013 -45.95 2.97 -17.77
N GLY A 1014 -46.04 2.44 -16.54
CA GLY A 1014 -47.28 2.38 -15.78
C GLY A 1014 -47.93 3.76 -15.58
N ASN A 1015 -47.15 4.79 -15.23
CA ASN A 1015 -47.65 6.16 -15.08
C ASN A 1015 -48.23 6.72 -16.38
N ILE A 1016 -47.56 6.47 -17.51
CA ILE A 1016 -48.03 6.91 -18.83
C ILE A 1016 -49.33 6.20 -19.21
N LEU A 1017 -49.41 4.87 -19.01
CA LEU A 1017 -50.62 4.09 -19.26
C LEU A 1017 -51.79 4.52 -18.37
N CYS A 1018 -51.52 4.84 -17.10
CA CYS A 1018 -52.51 5.36 -16.17
C CYS A 1018 -53.06 6.72 -16.64
N SER A 1019 -52.21 7.59 -17.19
CA SER A 1019 -52.64 8.87 -17.78
C SER A 1019 -53.38 8.72 -19.11
N GLN A 1020 -53.24 7.58 -19.79
CA GLN A 1020 -54.05 7.19 -20.94
C GLN A 1020 -55.33 6.44 -20.55
N GLU A 1021 -55.69 6.41 -19.25
CA GLU A 1021 -56.86 5.69 -18.70
C GLU A 1021 -56.80 4.16 -18.91
N LYS A 1022 -55.63 3.60 -19.25
CA LYS A 1022 -55.40 2.16 -19.42
C LYS A 1022 -54.99 1.52 -18.09
N TYR A 1023 -55.85 1.62 -17.10
CA TYR A 1023 -55.54 1.29 -15.70
C TYR A 1023 -55.13 -0.18 -15.48
N ASP A 1024 -55.78 -1.15 -16.13
CA ASP A 1024 -55.43 -2.57 -15.95
C ASP A 1024 -54.02 -2.90 -16.45
N GLN A 1025 -53.61 -2.30 -17.58
CA GLN A 1025 -52.25 -2.45 -18.11
C GLN A 1025 -51.24 -1.74 -17.20
N ALA A 1026 -51.57 -0.54 -16.71
CA ALA A 1026 -50.72 0.18 -15.76
C ALA A 1026 -50.44 -0.64 -14.49
N ILE A 1027 -51.47 -1.31 -13.96
CA ILE A 1027 -51.35 -2.18 -12.77
C ILE A 1027 -50.39 -3.35 -13.02
N ASP A 1028 -50.42 -4.00 -14.18
CA ASP A 1028 -49.48 -5.08 -14.51
C ASP A 1028 -48.01 -4.60 -14.49
N PHE A 1029 -47.74 -3.45 -15.12
CA PHE A 1029 -46.41 -2.84 -15.11
C PHE A 1029 -45.95 -2.44 -13.70
N TYR A 1030 -46.84 -1.85 -12.90
CA TYR A 1030 -46.54 -1.51 -11.50
C TYR A 1030 -46.28 -2.76 -10.65
N GLN A 1031 -47.05 -3.84 -10.82
CA GLN A 1031 -46.84 -5.08 -10.07
C GLN A 1031 -45.48 -5.72 -10.37
N ARG A 1032 -45.07 -5.70 -11.65
CA ARG A 1032 -43.72 -6.14 -12.04
C ARG A 1032 -42.63 -5.26 -11.40
N SER A 1033 -42.82 -3.93 -11.41
CA SER A 1033 -41.90 -2.99 -10.74
C SER A 1033 -41.80 -3.26 -9.24
N LEU A 1034 -42.94 -3.46 -8.57
CA LEU A 1034 -43.02 -3.74 -7.14
C LEU A 1034 -42.28 -5.03 -6.76
N ALA A 1035 -42.52 -6.12 -7.51
CA ALA A 1035 -41.88 -7.41 -7.26
C ALA A 1035 -40.34 -7.35 -7.37
N ILE A 1036 -39.82 -6.54 -8.31
CA ILE A 1036 -38.38 -6.32 -8.44
C ILE A 1036 -37.84 -5.53 -7.24
N ARG A 1037 -38.52 -4.44 -6.84
CA ARG A 1037 -38.07 -3.62 -5.71
C ARG A 1037 -38.10 -4.36 -4.38
N GLU A 1038 -39.17 -5.08 -4.08
CA GLU A 1038 -39.29 -5.84 -2.83
C GLU A 1038 -38.19 -6.91 -2.70
N LYS A 1039 -37.73 -7.48 -3.83
CA LYS A 1039 -36.70 -8.52 -3.83
C LYS A 1039 -35.27 -8.00 -3.88
N PHE A 1040 -35.01 -6.92 -4.62
CA PHE A 1040 -33.65 -6.47 -4.95
C PHE A 1040 -33.30 -5.08 -4.41
N ASP A 1041 -34.26 -4.37 -3.81
CA ASP A 1041 -34.04 -3.06 -3.19
C ASP A 1041 -34.64 -3.01 -1.77
N PRO A 1042 -34.14 -3.86 -0.84
CA PRO A 1042 -34.69 -3.94 0.51
C PRO A 1042 -34.52 -2.64 1.32
N PHE A 1043 -33.70 -1.69 0.86
CA PHE A 1043 -33.53 -0.36 1.44
C PHE A 1043 -34.23 0.75 0.64
N GLY A 1044 -34.91 0.41 -0.45
CA GLY A 1044 -35.59 1.33 -1.37
C GLY A 1044 -37.02 1.68 -0.95
N TYR A 1045 -37.25 1.90 0.34
CA TYR A 1045 -38.59 2.05 0.93
C TYR A 1045 -39.44 3.12 0.24
N ALA A 1046 -38.84 4.26 -0.13
CA ALA A 1046 -39.52 5.32 -0.87
C ALA A 1046 -39.99 4.88 -2.27
N GLY A 1047 -39.20 4.04 -2.96
CA GLY A 1047 -39.55 3.49 -4.27
C GLY A 1047 -40.69 2.47 -4.18
N ILE A 1048 -40.66 1.61 -3.16
CA ILE A 1048 -41.73 0.64 -2.89
C ILE A 1048 -43.04 1.39 -2.56
N ALA A 1049 -42.99 2.38 -1.66
CA ALA A 1049 -44.15 3.18 -1.28
C ALA A 1049 -44.74 3.94 -2.47
N ALA A 1050 -43.90 4.50 -3.35
CA ALA A 1050 -44.35 5.20 -4.56
C ALA A 1050 -45.09 4.27 -5.53
N VAL A 1051 -44.57 3.06 -5.78
CA VAL A 1051 -45.24 2.09 -6.66
C VAL A 1051 -46.56 1.61 -6.06
N LEU A 1052 -46.58 1.30 -4.76
CA LEU A 1052 -47.81 0.92 -4.05
C LEU A 1052 -48.88 2.02 -4.12
N ARG A 1053 -48.48 3.28 -3.92
CA ARG A 1053 -49.37 4.43 -4.06
C ARG A 1053 -49.87 4.57 -5.50
N ASN A 1054 -49.04 4.36 -6.51
CA ASN A 1054 -49.47 4.43 -7.91
C ASN A 1054 -50.45 3.30 -8.28
N ILE A 1055 -50.28 2.10 -7.73
CA ILE A 1055 -51.27 1.01 -7.86
C ILE A 1055 -52.58 1.41 -7.17
N GLY A 1056 -52.49 1.97 -5.95
CA GLY A 1056 -53.66 2.48 -5.22
C GLY A 1056 -54.41 3.54 -6.03
N LEU A 1057 -53.69 4.46 -6.70
CA LEU A 1057 -54.28 5.50 -7.54
C LEU A 1057 -54.99 4.90 -8.76
N ALA A 1058 -54.34 4.00 -9.49
CA ALA A 1058 -54.98 3.34 -10.62
C ALA A 1058 -56.23 2.55 -10.23
N LEU A 1059 -56.26 1.95 -9.03
CA LEU A 1059 -57.44 1.27 -8.49
C LEU A 1059 -58.53 2.22 -8.01
N HIS A 1060 -58.15 3.38 -7.48
CA HIS A 1060 -59.08 4.45 -7.09
C HIS A 1060 -59.82 5.00 -8.31
N GLU A 1061 -59.11 5.28 -9.40
CA GLU A 1061 -59.71 5.73 -10.67
C GLU A 1061 -60.62 4.66 -11.32
N GLN A 1062 -60.42 3.37 -10.98
CA GLN A 1062 -61.33 2.28 -11.34
C GLN A 1062 -62.51 2.11 -10.37
N GLU A 1063 -62.70 3.03 -9.42
CA GLU A 1063 -63.69 2.97 -8.34
C GLU A 1063 -63.56 1.74 -7.42
N LYS A 1064 -62.41 1.04 -7.45
CA LYS A 1064 -62.12 -0.13 -6.59
C LYS A 1064 -61.55 0.32 -5.24
N TYR A 1065 -62.30 1.15 -4.54
CA TYR A 1065 -61.85 1.89 -3.37
C TYR A 1065 -61.26 1.02 -2.24
N ASP A 1066 -61.86 -0.14 -1.92
CA ASP A 1066 -61.34 -1.01 -0.84
C ASP A 1066 -59.95 -1.59 -1.17
N LYS A 1067 -59.72 -1.92 -2.44
CA LYS A 1067 -58.40 -2.39 -2.89
C LYS A 1067 -57.39 -1.25 -2.90
N ALA A 1068 -57.81 -0.05 -3.35
CA ALA A 1068 -56.97 1.14 -3.32
C ALA A 1068 -56.50 1.47 -1.89
N LEU A 1069 -57.42 1.45 -0.91
CA LEU A 1069 -57.10 1.66 0.50
C LEU A 1069 -56.09 0.64 1.04
N ASN A 1070 -56.21 -0.64 0.69
CA ASN A 1070 -55.25 -1.66 1.11
C ASN A 1070 -53.82 -1.34 0.62
N PHE A 1071 -53.68 -0.94 -0.66
CA PHE A 1071 -52.39 -0.56 -1.23
C PHE A 1071 -51.84 0.73 -0.62
N TYR A 1072 -52.68 1.74 -0.40
CA TYR A 1072 -52.28 2.97 0.27
C TYR A 1072 -51.84 2.73 1.73
N GLN A 1073 -52.54 1.88 2.47
CA GLN A 1073 -52.16 1.51 3.84
C GLN A 1073 -50.83 0.75 3.87
N ARG A 1074 -50.59 -0.16 2.92
CA ARG A 1074 -49.25 -0.77 2.75
C ARG A 1074 -48.19 0.27 2.46
N ALA A 1075 -48.46 1.22 1.55
CA ALA A 1075 -47.51 2.30 1.23
C ALA A 1075 -47.19 3.15 2.47
N LEU A 1076 -48.21 3.48 3.27
CA LEU A 1076 -48.09 4.23 4.51
C LEU A 1076 -47.22 3.47 5.53
N ALA A 1077 -47.50 2.18 5.76
CA ALA A 1077 -46.74 1.36 6.69
C ALA A 1077 -45.27 1.19 6.28
N VAL A 1078 -44.99 1.07 4.98
CA VAL A 1078 -43.61 1.01 4.47
C VAL A 1078 -42.85 2.31 4.76
N GLN A 1079 -43.51 3.47 4.58
CA GLN A 1079 -42.87 4.77 4.80
C GLN A 1079 -42.70 5.07 6.31
N GLU A 1080 -43.68 4.71 7.14
CA GLU A 1080 -43.66 4.92 8.61
C GLU A 1080 -42.62 4.07 9.34
N ASN A 1081 -42.34 2.85 8.88
CA ASN A 1081 -41.36 1.97 9.51
C ASN A 1081 -39.90 2.43 9.28
N PHE A 1082 -39.65 3.35 8.35
CA PHE A 1082 -38.30 3.72 7.93
C PHE A 1082 -37.92 5.17 8.24
N ASP A 1083 -38.83 6.12 8.03
CA ASP A 1083 -38.59 7.53 8.36
C ASP A 1083 -39.14 7.87 9.76
N ALA A 1084 -38.45 8.77 10.47
CA ALA A 1084 -39.01 9.36 11.69
C ALA A 1084 -40.43 9.93 11.41
N ILE A 1085 -41.34 9.74 12.37
CA ILE A 1085 -42.82 9.79 12.30
C ILE A 1085 -43.47 10.98 11.51
N ASN A 1086 -42.74 12.02 11.11
CA ASN A 1086 -43.24 13.23 10.44
C ASN A 1086 -42.45 13.61 9.15
N HIS A 1087 -42.42 12.75 8.12
CA HIS A 1087 -41.79 13.05 6.82
C HIS A 1087 -42.82 13.48 5.75
N VAL A 1088 -42.46 14.46 4.91
CA VAL A 1088 -43.34 15.06 3.87
C VAL A 1088 -43.84 14.01 2.85
N GLY A 1089 -43.07 12.95 2.61
CA GLY A 1089 -43.44 11.87 1.68
C GLY A 1089 -44.70 11.06 2.10
N ILE A 1090 -45.05 11.08 3.39
CA ILE A 1090 -46.27 10.43 3.91
C ILE A 1090 -47.53 11.21 3.51
N VAL A 1091 -47.42 12.53 3.33
CA VAL A 1091 -48.56 13.43 3.16
C VAL A 1091 -49.39 13.08 1.92
N ASP A 1092 -48.76 12.77 0.79
CA ASP A 1092 -49.48 12.40 -0.43
C ASP A 1092 -50.26 11.10 -0.27
N ILE A 1093 -49.72 10.14 0.51
CA ILE A 1093 -50.40 8.87 0.80
C ILE A 1093 -51.62 9.14 1.70
N LEU A 1094 -51.47 9.96 2.74
CA LEU A 1094 -52.58 10.34 3.63
C LEU A 1094 -53.69 11.07 2.88
N ILE A 1095 -53.34 12.00 1.97
CA ILE A 1095 -54.32 12.72 1.14
C ILE A 1095 -55.06 11.75 0.22
N ASN A 1096 -54.36 10.81 -0.42
CA ASN A 1096 -55.01 9.82 -1.28
C ASN A 1096 -55.94 8.88 -0.50
N ILE A 1097 -55.57 8.50 0.74
CA ILE A 1097 -56.44 7.76 1.65
C ILE A 1097 -57.68 8.59 2.00
N ALA A 1098 -57.48 9.86 2.39
CA ALA A 1098 -58.57 10.76 2.76
C ALA A 1098 -59.56 10.97 1.59
N ASN A 1099 -59.06 11.22 0.38
CA ASN A 1099 -59.89 11.36 -0.81
C ASN A 1099 -60.67 10.07 -1.10
N THR A 1100 -60.01 8.91 -1.05
CA THR A 1100 -60.67 7.61 -1.27
C THR A 1100 -61.76 7.34 -0.23
N LEU A 1101 -61.53 7.70 1.03
CA LEU A 1101 -62.52 7.58 2.10
C LEU A 1101 -63.68 8.56 1.92
N ARG A 1102 -63.40 9.80 1.50
CA ARG A 1102 -64.42 10.81 1.18
C ARG A 1102 -65.33 10.31 0.06
N ASP A 1103 -64.76 9.76 -1.01
CA ASP A 1103 -65.53 9.26 -2.15
C ASP A 1103 -66.32 7.97 -1.81
N GLN A 1104 -65.90 7.23 -0.78
CA GLN A 1104 -66.71 6.17 -0.14
C GLN A 1104 -67.80 6.69 0.83
N GLY A 1105 -67.87 8.00 1.10
CA GLY A 1105 -68.76 8.60 2.09
C GLY A 1105 -68.32 8.46 3.55
N ARG A 1106 -67.09 7.97 3.81
CA ARG A 1106 -66.50 7.77 5.15
C ARG A 1106 -65.79 9.04 5.63
N TYR A 1107 -66.55 10.11 5.72
CA TYR A 1107 -66.01 11.46 5.89
C TYR A 1107 -65.24 11.70 7.22
N ASN A 1108 -65.68 11.11 8.34
CA ASN A 1108 -64.99 11.30 9.64
C ASN A 1108 -63.57 10.73 9.62
N GLU A 1109 -63.39 9.56 9.01
CA GLU A 1109 -62.07 8.94 8.84
C GLU A 1109 -61.21 9.74 7.86
N ALA A 1110 -61.81 10.24 6.75
CA ALA A 1110 -61.12 11.10 5.81
C ALA A 1110 -60.53 12.36 6.48
N ILE A 1111 -61.28 12.97 7.40
CA ILE A 1111 -60.82 14.14 8.16
C ILE A 1111 -59.65 13.80 9.09
N GLU A 1112 -59.64 12.63 9.72
CA GLU A 1112 -58.53 12.21 10.58
C GLU A 1112 -57.21 12.13 9.79
N PHE A 1113 -57.23 11.46 8.63
CA PHE A 1113 -56.06 11.36 7.75
C PHE A 1113 -55.62 12.73 7.21
N GLN A 1114 -56.57 13.59 6.86
CA GLN A 1114 -56.29 14.94 6.36
C GLN A 1114 -55.73 15.87 7.46
N GLN A 1115 -56.22 15.73 8.69
CA GLN A 1115 -55.70 16.46 9.86
C GLN A 1115 -54.26 16.05 10.17
N ARG A 1116 -53.96 14.76 10.08
CA ARG A 1116 -52.59 14.26 10.23
C ARG A 1116 -51.66 14.80 9.14
N ALA A 1117 -52.12 14.87 7.89
CA ALA A 1117 -51.39 15.49 6.79
C ALA A 1117 -51.14 16.99 7.03
N LEU A 1118 -52.12 17.70 7.59
CA LEU A 1118 -52.00 19.11 7.97
C LEU A 1118 -50.93 19.30 9.07
N THR A 1119 -50.95 18.52 10.14
CA THR A 1119 -49.97 18.62 11.23
C THR A 1119 -48.54 18.40 10.74
N ILE A 1120 -48.30 17.43 9.84
CA ILE A 1120 -46.97 17.21 9.25
C ILE A 1120 -46.50 18.43 8.44
N ARG A 1121 -47.41 19.09 7.71
CA ARG A 1121 -47.09 20.30 6.95
C ARG A 1121 -46.83 21.50 7.86
N GLU A 1122 -47.58 21.65 8.95
CA GLU A 1122 -47.39 22.71 9.95
C GLU A 1122 -46.06 22.57 10.70
N ASP A 1123 -45.62 21.35 11.02
CA ASP A 1123 -44.33 21.08 11.67
C ASP A 1123 -43.11 21.40 10.78
N LYS A 1124 -43.26 21.25 9.45
CA LYS A 1124 -42.14 21.34 8.48
C LYS A 1124 -41.99 22.69 7.82
N HIS A 1125 -43.08 23.43 7.64
CA HIS A 1125 -43.09 24.71 6.95
C HIS A 1125 -43.30 25.86 7.95
N SER A 1126 -42.88 27.08 7.61
CA SER A 1126 -43.32 28.26 8.37
C SER A 1126 -44.85 28.35 8.35
N THR A 1127 -45.45 28.92 9.40
CA THR A 1127 -46.92 29.05 9.56
C THR A 1127 -47.64 29.75 8.40
N CYS A 1128 -46.89 30.40 7.50
CA CYS A 1128 -47.36 30.92 6.22
C CYS A 1128 -46.81 30.03 5.07
N HIS A 1129 -47.58 29.02 4.63
CA HIS A 1129 -47.23 28.19 3.47
C HIS A 1129 -48.48 27.69 2.71
N GLU A 1130 -48.45 27.71 1.38
CA GLU A 1130 -49.56 27.32 0.47
C GLU A 1130 -50.13 25.94 0.77
N LEU A 1131 -49.25 24.96 1.03
CA LEU A 1131 -49.63 23.58 1.31
C LEU A 1131 -50.50 23.43 2.57
N ILE A 1132 -50.34 24.32 3.56
CA ILE A 1132 -51.18 24.33 4.78
C ILE A 1132 -52.59 24.80 4.41
N ALA A 1133 -52.70 25.86 3.60
CA ALA A 1133 -53.98 26.36 3.09
C ALA A 1133 -54.69 25.30 2.22
N ASN A 1134 -53.97 24.61 1.35
CA ASN A 1134 -54.55 23.53 0.53
C ASN A 1134 -55.06 22.36 1.39
N SER A 1135 -54.32 21.99 2.46
CA SER A 1135 -54.80 20.99 3.40
C SER A 1135 -56.10 21.41 4.09
N LEU A 1136 -56.19 22.66 4.52
CA LEU A 1136 -57.41 23.23 5.13
C LEU A 1136 -58.58 23.29 4.14
N ASN A 1137 -58.32 23.66 2.88
CA ASN A 1137 -59.34 23.64 1.83
C ASN A 1137 -59.89 22.23 1.60
N HIS A 1138 -59.04 21.20 1.59
CA HIS A 1138 -59.51 19.80 1.49
C HIS A 1138 -60.36 19.37 2.69
N ILE A 1139 -60.00 19.77 3.92
CA ILE A 1139 -60.86 19.54 5.10
C ILE A 1139 -62.21 20.27 4.92
N GLY A 1140 -62.16 21.51 4.43
CA GLY A 1140 -63.35 22.30 4.10
C GLY A 1140 -64.27 21.59 3.10
N HIS A 1141 -63.71 20.98 2.05
CA HIS A 1141 -64.49 20.21 1.07
C HIS A 1141 -65.13 18.98 1.71
N ILE A 1142 -64.38 18.21 2.51
CA ILE A 1142 -64.94 17.03 3.19
C ILE A 1142 -66.09 17.45 4.14
N ARG A 1143 -65.93 18.55 4.87
CA ARG A 1143 -66.97 19.12 5.75
C ARG A 1143 -68.18 19.64 4.97
N LEU A 1144 -67.96 20.21 3.77
CA LEU A 1144 -69.02 20.65 2.87
C LEU A 1144 -69.86 19.45 2.38
N ASP A 1145 -69.20 18.35 2.00
CA ASP A 1145 -69.86 17.10 1.59
C ASP A 1145 -70.64 16.44 2.76
N GLN A 1146 -70.17 16.62 4.00
CA GLN A 1146 -70.88 16.25 5.22
C GLN A 1146 -72.07 17.17 5.56
N ARG A 1147 -72.26 18.27 4.83
CA ARG A 1147 -73.24 19.35 5.11
C ARG A 1147 -72.96 20.13 6.40
N GLU A 1148 -71.72 20.14 6.86
CA GLU A 1148 -71.26 20.94 8.01
C GLU A 1148 -70.75 22.32 7.55
N TYR A 1149 -71.66 23.13 6.99
CA TYR A 1149 -71.33 24.37 6.29
C TYR A 1149 -70.52 25.38 7.12
N SER A 1150 -70.82 25.52 8.42
CA SER A 1150 -70.10 26.44 9.31
C SER A 1150 -68.63 26.05 9.51
N LEU A 1151 -68.35 24.76 9.68
CA LEU A 1151 -66.99 24.24 9.85
C LEU A 1151 -66.20 24.29 8.54
N ALA A 1152 -66.87 24.06 7.40
CA ALA A 1152 -66.28 24.24 6.08
C ALA A 1152 -65.83 25.69 5.86
N LEU A 1153 -66.69 26.67 6.19
CA LEU A 1153 -66.37 28.09 6.11
C LEU A 1153 -65.19 28.48 7.00
N GLU A 1154 -65.13 27.96 8.23
CA GLU A 1154 -63.98 28.22 9.12
C GLU A 1154 -62.66 27.73 8.49
N CYS A 1155 -62.67 26.54 7.89
CA CYS A 1155 -61.49 25.99 7.22
C CYS A 1155 -61.06 26.86 6.03
N TYR A 1156 -62.00 27.25 5.17
CA TYR A 1156 -61.71 28.10 4.01
C TYR A 1156 -61.24 29.50 4.41
N GLN A 1157 -61.82 30.10 5.46
CA GLN A 1157 -61.38 31.40 5.97
C GLN A 1157 -59.98 31.33 6.57
N ARG A 1158 -59.64 30.26 7.29
CA ARG A 1158 -58.27 30.03 7.77
C ARG A 1158 -57.29 29.87 6.61
N ALA A 1159 -57.65 29.11 5.58
CA ALA A 1159 -56.86 28.95 4.36
C ALA A 1159 -56.64 30.30 3.65
N LEU A 1160 -57.69 31.11 3.51
CA LEU A 1160 -57.63 32.44 2.90
C LEU A 1160 -56.70 33.39 3.67
N THR A 1161 -56.77 33.41 5.01
CA THR A 1161 -55.89 34.23 5.84
C THR A 1161 -54.43 33.84 5.66
N ILE A 1162 -54.13 32.53 5.60
CA ILE A 1162 -52.76 32.05 5.32
C ILE A 1162 -52.31 32.51 3.94
N LEU A 1163 -53.14 32.35 2.91
CA LEU A 1163 -52.78 32.73 1.54
C LEU A 1163 -52.57 34.24 1.37
N LYS A 1164 -53.40 35.09 2.01
CA LYS A 1164 -53.21 36.55 2.02
C LYS A 1164 -51.90 36.99 2.68
N ASN A 1165 -51.39 36.20 3.64
CA ASN A 1165 -50.10 36.46 4.27
C ASN A 1165 -48.92 35.92 3.44
N CYS A 1166 -49.15 34.92 2.57
CA CYS A 1166 -48.13 34.30 1.73
C CYS A 1166 -47.93 35.04 0.39
N TYR A 1167 -49.00 35.60 -0.16
CA TYR A 1167 -49.02 36.12 -1.52
C TYR A 1167 -49.51 37.57 -1.60
N PRO A 1168 -49.09 38.33 -2.64
CA PRO A 1168 -49.67 39.63 -2.95
C PRO A 1168 -51.19 39.52 -3.18
N SER A 1169 -51.91 40.62 -2.95
CA SER A 1169 -53.39 40.67 -2.96
C SER A 1169 -54.09 40.26 -4.26
N GLY A 1170 -53.34 40.01 -5.36
CA GLY A 1170 -53.86 39.57 -6.66
C GLY A 1170 -53.56 38.11 -6.99
N ASP A 1171 -53.05 37.29 -6.06
CA ASP A 1171 -52.68 35.91 -6.37
C ASP A 1171 -53.90 35.00 -6.63
N VAL A 1172 -53.78 34.15 -7.64
CA VAL A 1172 -54.81 33.20 -8.10
C VAL A 1172 -55.26 32.24 -6.99
N ASN A 1173 -54.39 31.85 -6.06
CA ASN A 1173 -54.73 30.97 -4.95
C ASN A 1173 -55.66 31.66 -3.95
N ILE A 1174 -55.53 32.98 -3.77
CA ILE A 1174 -56.47 33.79 -2.97
C ILE A 1174 -57.84 33.77 -3.62
N ALA A 1175 -57.91 33.97 -4.95
CA ALA A 1175 -59.16 33.90 -5.71
C ALA A 1175 -59.84 32.53 -5.59
N GLN A 1176 -59.07 31.44 -5.60
CA GLN A 1176 -59.61 30.09 -5.43
C GLN A 1176 -60.24 29.87 -4.06
N SER A 1177 -59.60 30.34 -3.00
CA SER A 1177 -60.17 30.23 -1.64
C SER A 1177 -61.38 31.15 -1.45
N LEU A 1178 -61.39 32.34 -2.07
CA LEU A 1178 -62.57 33.22 -2.10
C LEU A 1178 -63.75 32.54 -2.81
N ARG A 1179 -63.49 31.87 -3.94
CA ARG A 1179 -64.51 31.08 -4.66
C ARG A 1179 -65.06 29.95 -3.78
N TYR A 1180 -64.21 29.20 -3.07
CA TYR A 1180 -64.68 28.13 -2.17
C TYR A 1180 -65.55 28.63 -1.02
N ILE A 1181 -65.27 29.82 -0.49
CA ILE A 1181 -66.13 30.49 0.48
C ILE A 1181 -67.48 30.84 -0.17
N GLY A 1182 -67.45 31.42 -1.38
CA GLY A 1182 -68.66 31.72 -2.15
C GLY A 1182 -69.52 30.49 -2.41
N ASP A 1183 -68.91 29.38 -2.83
CA ASP A 1183 -69.58 28.11 -3.10
C ASP A 1183 -70.24 27.55 -1.83
N ALA A 1184 -69.53 27.58 -0.69
CA ALA A 1184 -70.06 27.13 0.59
C ALA A 1184 -71.23 28.00 1.09
N LEU A 1185 -71.16 29.33 0.91
CA LEU A 1185 -72.23 30.26 1.26
C LEU A 1185 -73.46 30.10 0.36
N TYR A 1186 -73.25 29.86 -0.94
CA TYR A 1186 -74.33 29.56 -1.89
C TYR A 1186 -75.09 28.30 -1.48
N VAL A 1187 -74.39 27.20 -1.17
CA VAL A 1187 -75.03 25.95 -0.69
C VAL A 1187 -75.73 26.14 0.66
N GLN A 1188 -75.28 27.09 1.49
CA GLN A 1188 -75.94 27.46 2.75
C GLN A 1188 -77.18 28.36 2.55
N GLY A 1189 -77.45 28.86 1.33
CA GLY A 1189 -78.55 29.75 1.01
C GLY A 1189 -78.28 31.24 1.30
N LYS A 1190 -77.02 31.63 1.50
CA LYS A 1190 -76.59 33.01 1.77
C LYS A 1190 -76.11 33.70 0.49
N TYR A 1191 -77.04 33.98 -0.41
CA TYR A 1191 -76.74 34.41 -1.78
C TYR A 1191 -76.02 35.77 -1.89
N GLU A 1192 -76.40 36.77 -1.08
CA GLU A 1192 -75.74 38.09 -1.10
C GLU A 1192 -74.26 37.99 -0.68
N GLU A 1193 -73.97 37.30 0.42
CA GLU A 1193 -72.59 37.09 0.88
C GLU A 1193 -71.80 36.26 -0.14
N ALA A 1194 -72.40 35.22 -0.72
CA ALA A 1194 -71.78 34.38 -1.74
C ALA A 1194 -71.38 35.18 -2.99
N PHE A 1195 -72.25 36.10 -3.43
CA PHE A 1195 -71.99 36.98 -4.57
C PHE A 1195 -70.75 37.84 -4.35
N ASP A 1196 -70.62 38.47 -3.19
CA ASP A 1196 -69.48 39.35 -2.87
C ASP A 1196 -68.14 38.60 -2.95
N PHE A 1197 -68.08 37.37 -2.45
CA PHE A 1197 -66.87 36.53 -2.50
C PHE A 1197 -66.56 36.04 -3.92
N CYS A 1198 -67.57 35.60 -4.68
CA CYS A 1198 -67.41 35.20 -6.08
C CYS A 1198 -66.98 36.37 -6.97
N GLN A 1199 -67.48 37.59 -6.72
CA GLN A 1199 -67.11 38.79 -7.46
C GLN A 1199 -65.65 39.20 -7.20
N GLN A 1200 -65.18 39.08 -5.96
CA GLN A 1200 -63.78 39.30 -5.62
C GLN A 1200 -62.87 38.26 -6.30
N ALA A 1201 -63.25 36.98 -6.29
CA ALA A 1201 -62.51 35.93 -6.98
C ALA A 1201 -62.45 36.19 -8.50
N LEU A 1202 -63.57 36.58 -9.10
CA LEU A 1202 -63.67 36.91 -10.53
C LEU A 1202 -62.70 38.02 -10.92
N THR A 1203 -62.68 39.11 -10.15
CA THR A 1203 -61.81 40.27 -10.42
C THR A 1203 -60.33 39.88 -10.46
N ILE A 1204 -59.90 38.97 -9.59
CA ILE A 1204 -58.52 38.47 -9.57
C ILE A 1204 -58.27 37.54 -10.76
N TYR A 1205 -59.21 36.64 -11.07
CA TYR A 1205 -59.07 35.74 -12.22
C TYR A 1205 -59.03 36.47 -13.56
N GLU A 1206 -59.78 37.55 -13.75
CA GLU A 1206 -59.74 38.38 -14.97
C GLU A 1206 -58.39 39.05 -15.21
N GLN A 1207 -57.65 39.37 -14.13
CA GLN A 1207 -56.32 39.98 -14.24
C GLN A 1207 -55.23 38.97 -14.65
N HIS A 1208 -55.45 37.68 -14.35
CA HIS A 1208 -54.44 36.64 -14.53
C HIS A 1208 -54.71 35.69 -15.69
N TYR A 1209 -55.97 35.54 -16.11
CA TYR A 1209 -56.36 34.55 -17.09
C TYR A 1209 -57.01 35.16 -18.35
N PRO A 1210 -56.74 34.60 -19.55
CA PRO A 1210 -57.41 35.03 -20.77
C PRO A 1210 -58.90 34.66 -20.77
N SER A 1211 -59.69 35.37 -21.58
CA SER A 1211 -61.12 35.12 -21.77
C SER A 1211 -61.36 33.68 -22.25
N GLY A 1212 -61.93 32.84 -21.38
CA GLY A 1212 -62.19 31.42 -21.63
C GLY A 1212 -61.49 30.44 -20.68
N HIS A 1213 -60.72 30.91 -19.70
CA HIS A 1213 -60.13 30.03 -18.68
C HIS A 1213 -61.20 29.40 -17.77
N GLU A 1214 -61.04 28.12 -17.44
CA GLU A 1214 -62.02 27.30 -16.70
C GLU A 1214 -62.42 27.90 -15.34
N ASN A 1215 -61.43 28.39 -14.57
CA ASN A 1215 -61.71 29.04 -13.27
C ASN A 1215 -62.55 30.32 -13.42
N LEU A 1216 -62.36 31.07 -14.50
CA LEU A 1216 -63.15 32.26 -14.81
C LEU A 1216 -64.59 31.86 -15.16
N ALA A 1217 -64.74 30.85 -16.01
CA ALA A 1217 -66.04 30.30 -16.39
C ALA A 1217 -66.80 29.74 -15.18
N THR A 1218 -66.10 29.06 -14.26
CA THR A 1218 -66.71 28.50 -13.04
C THR A 1218 -67.17 29.61 -12.10
N CYS A 1219 -66.36 30.65 -11.87
CA CYS A 1219 -66.79 31.82 -11.10
C CYS A 1219 -68.01 32.51 -11.71
N LEU A 1220 -68.01 32.73 -13.03
CA LEU A 1220 -69.15 33.32 -13.75
C LEU A 1220 -70.40 32.44 -13.67
N ASN A 1221 -70.24 31.11 -13.74
CA ASN A 1221 -71.33 30.16 -13.58
C ASN A 1221 -71.91 30.20 -12.16
N ASN A 1222 -71.06 30.26 -11.14
CA ASN A 1222 -71.50 30.36 -9.75
C ASN A 1222 -72.24 31.67 -9.49
N ILE A 1223 -71.77 32.79 -10.05
CA ILE A 1223 -72.49 34.07 -10.03
C ILE A 1223 -73.83 33.96 -10.78
N GLY A 1224 -73.85 33.31 -11.95
CA GLY A 1224 -75.07 33.08 -12.72
C GLY A 1224 -76.12 32.25 -11.96
N ASN A 1225 -75.69 31.20 -11.26
CA ASN A 1225 -76.54 30.39 -10.39
C ASN A 1225 -77.09 31.22 -9.22
N ILE A 1226 -76.25 32.04 -8.58
CA ILE A 1226 -76.68 32.96 -7.51
C ILE A 1226 -77.76 33.94 -7.98
N TYR A 1227 -77.71 34.42 -9.23
CA TYR A 1227 -78.77 35.28 -9.79
C TYR A 1227 -80.05 34.53 -10.19
N SER A 1228 -79.94 33.21 -10.42
CA SER A 1228 -81.07 32.39 -10.85
C SER A 1228 -81.96 31.94 -9.69
N ASP A 1229 -81.37 31.73 -8.50
CA ASP A 1229 -82.05 31.35 -7.26
C ASP A 1229 -82.46 32.58 -6.44
#